data_AF-A0A498HK63-F1
#
_entry.id   AF-A0A498HK63-F1
#
_cell.length_a   1.000
_cell.length_b   1.000
_cell.length_c   1.000
_cell.angle_alpha   90.00
_cell.angle_beta   90.00
_cell.angle_gamma   90.00
#
_symmetry.space_group_name_H-M   'P 1'
#
loop_
_entity.id
_entity.type
_entity.pdbx_description
1 polymer ?
#
loop_
_entity_poly.entity_id
_entity_poly.type
_entity_poly.pdbx_seq_one_letter_code
_entity_poly.pdbx_strand_id
1 'polypeptide(L)'
;MADNESSKKRKRAGRRNKSHTQKLKLSTERESTSPKAERINEEAAENPKASASASAKRLKSQGKLSNSSSFLDKMKAKLSGGHFRMLNEKLYTCTGKEALEYFNDDPTLFDTYHTGYQEQMSHWPELPVDIIIKWLKEHSPSLVVADFGCGDARLAKNVKNKVFSFDLISNDPSVISCDMANTPLGSTSVDVAVFCLSLMGTNFPNYLNEAHRILKPRGWLLIAEVKSRFDSTTGGADPKTFTKAVCDLGFTSVSKDFSNKMFILFYFKKKEEQDSKKKDIKWPELKPCLAAKYKCIPSGVLADILFRLPVKSLKRFECVCKSWYDLIKDPSFTIQHLHHSKNVNQHFLLEKGIRNSHDSLLCLDEISLLSRHRLSLPSVFSEILGPCNGIYCFIRLNVEFELDLIALANVSLREFKVVPDLSISHPHSQSQSVKLCGFGFDRKTNDYKLVLILSYADRATGIEFDCKEVVYSLRSKSWRELDLTFPYAEVTHWLSPFCKISYWPFLLTSDSGTYVNGNSHWLVSDTTHWLANDDIRYTIRYFDMVDEVFRRISLPKLPEFSSYGDMYVNINALYTDSLSVVVRPKSYIPDKTCEVWIMHDYGDDESWTKLATIGPIEGIARSPKLLGFWQKGEFLFEYDEEQVISYNPNTQKITQKFRICGSLRAYTESLVSIVGDQRDDQNLLFDIVKEGDDPALQQPTSSS
;
A
#
# COMPACT_ATOMS: atom_id res chain seq x y z
N MET A 1 83.89 -21.05 -19.49
CA MET A 1 83.46 -20.26 -20.66
C MET A 1 82.34 -19.35 -20.14
N ALA A 2 82.57 -18.10 -19.71
CA ALA A 2 83.21 -16.92 -20.35
C ALA A 2 82.21 -16.12 -21.22
N ASP A 3 82.01 -14.78 -21.17
CA ASP A 3 82.34 -13.63 -20.24
C ASP A 3 81.40 -12.41 -20.63
N ASN A 4 81.04 -11.31 -19.90
CA ASN A 4 81.53 -10.49 -18.75
C ASN A 4 82.43 -9.25 -19.12
N GLU A 5 82.27 -8.00 -18.63
CA GLU A 5 81.21 -7.37 -17.78
C GLU A 5 79.95 -7.06 -18.64
N SER A 6 79.72 -5.94 -19.34
CA SER A 6 80.28 -4.56 -19.36
C SER A 6 79.24 -3.66 -20.07
N SER A 7 79.06 -2.36 -19.81
CA SER A 7 79.52 -1.41 -18.77
C SER A 7 78.61 -0.15 -18.91
N LYS A 8 78.63 0.97 -18.15
CA LYS A 8 79.64 1.69 -17.33
C LYS A 8 78.96 2.26 -16.05
N LYS A 9 79.62 3.19 -15.33
CA LYS A 9 79.27 3.61 -13.95
C LYS A 9 79.56 5.10 -13.63
N ARG A 10 78.85 5.65 -12.62
CA ARG A 10 79.15 6.87 -11.78
C ARG A 10 79.17 8.20 -12.58
N LYS A 11 79.14 9.44 -12.04
CA LYS A 11 79.31 10.11 -10.71
C LYS A 11 78.11 11.10 -10.50
N ARG A 12 78.01 12.10 -9.59
CA ARG A 12 78.15 12.36 -8.11
C ARG A 12 77.48 13.76 -7.85
N ALA A 13 77.05 14.22 -6.67
CA ALA A 13 76.67 13.61 -5.37
C ALA A 13 76.11 14.67 -4.38
N GLY A 14 75.28 14.26 -3.40
CA GLY A 14 75.13 14.93 -2.08
C GLY A 14 73.81 15.72 -1.85
N ARG A 15 73.28 15.83 -0.61
CA ARG A 15 73.68 15.21 0.68
C ARG A 15 72.49 15.18 1.68
N ARG A 16 72.41 14.10 2.48
CA ARG A 16 71.54 13.74 3.65
C ARG A 16 70.91 14.88 4.50
N ASN A 17 69.85 14.68 5.30
CA ASN A 17 69.20 13.45 5.83
C ASN A 17 67.64 13.58 5.75
N LYS A 18 66.69 13.02 6.53
CA LYS A 18 66.50 12.16 7.75
C LYS A 18 65.05 11.54 7.61
N SER A 19 64.52 10.40 8.08
CA SER A 19 64.78 9.30 9.06
C SER A 19 64.57 9.59 10.57
N HIS A 20 64.02 8.72 11.45
CA HIS A 20 63.03 7.60 11.45
C HIS A 20 62.84 7.17 12.95
N THR A 21 61.88 6.40 13.50
CA THR A 21 60.66 5.66 13.06
C THR A 21 59.70 5.52 14.29
N GLN A 22 58.50 4.92 14.16
CA GLN A 22 57.65 4.45 15.29
C GLN A 22 57.73 2.92 15.50
N LYS A 23 57.59 2.43 16.76
CA LYS A 23 56.89 1.16 17.10
C LYS A 23 56.69 0.90 18.62
N LEU A 24 55.43 0.72 19.03
CA LEU A 24 54.85 -0.26 19.99
C LEU A 24 55.64 -0.76 21.23
N LYS A 25 55.10 -0.55 22.46
CA LYS A 25 54.37 -1.57 23.27
C LYS A 25 53.82 -1.07 24.64
N LEU A 26 53.01 -1.94 25.26
CA LEU A 26 52.35 -2.02 26.59
C LEU A 26 53.21 -1.59 27.84
N SER A 27 52.70 -1.37 29.07
CA SER A 27 51.35 -1.51 29.74
C SER A 27 51.30 -0.76 31.12
N THR A 28 50.11 -0.76 31.78
CA THR A 28 49.84 -0.50 33.25
C THR A 28 50.16 0.91 33.81
N GLU A 29 49.44 1.55 34.75
CA GLU A 29 48.24 1.28 35.61
C GLU A 29 47.71 2.63 36.21
N ARG A 30 46.57 2.84 36.94
CA ARG A 30 45.37 2.02 37.31
C ARG A 30 44.08 2.86 37.59
N GLU A 31 44.07 3.67 38.66
CA GLU A 31 42.92 4.33 39.34
C GLU A 31 42.71 5.79 38.89
N SER A 32 41.51 6.41 38.89
CA SER A 32 40.12 6.00 39.24
C SER A 32 39.11 6.79 38.34
N THR A 33 37.87 7.24 38.63
CA THR A 33 37.00 7.43 39.83
C THR A 33 35.51 7.54 39.42
N SER A 34 34.58 7.69 40.38
CA SER A 34 33.15 8.08 40.20
C SER A 34 32.71 8.87 41.48
N PRO A 35 31.57 9.62 41.58
CA PRO A 35 30.20 9.09 41.34
C PRO A 35 29.01 10.06 41.02
N LYS A 36 27.83 9.44 40.76
CA LYS A 36 26.44 9.85 41.16
C LYS A 36 25.69 11.05 40.51
N ALA A 37 24.38 11.08 40.78
CA ALA A 37 23.35 11.98 40.25
C ALA A 37 22.09 12.02 41.16
N GLU A 38 21.30 13.10 41.08
CA GLU A 38 19.90 13.33 41.56
C GLU A 38 19.38 14.61 40.81
N ARG A 39 18.12 14.81 40.37
CA ARG A 39 16.79 14.91 41.04
C ARG A 39 16.74 16.12 42.03
N ILE A 40 15.68 16.94 42.18
CA ILE A 40 14.19 16.83 42.05
C ILE A 40 13.55 18.12 41.42
N ASN A 41 12.24 18.08 41.18
CA ASN A 41 11.28 19.07 40.60
C ASN A 41 11.01 20.38 41.39
N GLU A 42 10.33 21.34 40.73
CA GLU A 42 9.08 22.12 41.09
C GLU A 42 9.06 23.45 40.27
N GLU A 43 8.01 23.89 39.55
CA GLU A 43 6.64 24.37 39.90
C GLU A 43 6.62 25.65 40.77
N ALA A 44 5.81 26.72 40.51
CA ALA A 44 4.86 27.04 39.43
C ALA A 44 4.52 28.58 39.35
N ALA A 45 3.85 29.01 38.26
CA ALA A 45 3.06 30.27 38.08
C ALA A 45 3.78 31.65 38.23
N GLU A 46 3.28 32.85 37.85
CA GLU A 46 1.97 33.36 37.34
C GLU A 46 2.11 34.32 36.10
N ASN A 47 1.03 34.99 35.69
CA ASN A 47 0.81 35.89 34.53
C ASN A 47 0.61 37.37 35.00
N PRO A 48 0.20 38.41 34.20
CA PRO A 48 0.33 38.73 32.76
C PRO A 48 0.68 40.23 32.42
N LYS A 49 0.70 40.58 31.12
CA LYS A 49 0.49 41.92 30.44
C LYS A 49 1.69 42.84 30.10
N ALA A 50 1.51 43.55 28.96
CA ALA A 50 2.29 44.65 28.35
C ALA A 50 3.74 44.33 27.89
N SER A 51 4.29 44.86 26.78
CA SER A 51 3.76 45.62 25.63
C SER A 51 4.64 45.27 24.39
N ALA A 52 4.12 45.03 23.17
CA ALA A 52 3.43 45.94 22.25
C ALA A 52 4.30 47.06 21.60
N SER A 53 5.62 46.90 21.45
CA SER A 53 6.46 47.89 20.70
C SER A 53 7.74 47.39 19.98
N ALA A 54 7.89 46.08 19.68
CA ALA A 54 9.20 45.51 19.29
C ALA A 54 9.30 44.68 17.98
N SER A 55 8.50 44.94 16.93
CA SER A 55 8.66 44.25 15.60
C SER A 55 8.74 45.17 14.37
N ALA A 56 8.41 46.45 14.47
CA ALA A 56 8.30 47.36 13.33
C ALA A 56 9.66 47.87 12.76
N LYS A 57 10.69 47.01 12.64
CA LYS A 57 12.01 47.43 12.14
C LYS A 57 12.94 46.35 11.53
N ARG A 58 12.42 45.23 10.98
CA ARG A 58 13.28 44.20 10.34
C ARG A 58 12.71 43.51 9.09
N LEU A 59 12.21 44.28 8.11
CA LEU A 59 11.72 43.73 6.83
C LEU A 59 11.88 44.69 5.63
N LYS A 60 13.11 45.16 5.39
CA LYS A 60 13.52 45.86 4.14
C LYS A 60 14.93 45.47 3.66
N SER A 61 15.23 44.16 3.63
CA SER A 61 16.50 43.65 3.07
C SER A 61 16.45 42.16 2.72
N GLN A 62 15.59 41.78 1.77
CA GLN A 62 15.78 40.54 1.00
C GLN A 62 15.71 40.88 -0.50
N GLY A 63 16.66 40.34 -1.26
CA GLY A 63 16.83 40.64 -2.68
C GLY A 63 15.88 39.83 -3.58
N LYS A 64 16.02 40.03 -4.90
CA LYS A 64 15.34 39.21 -5.92
C LYS A 64 15.71 37.74 -5.73
N LEU A 65 14.78 36.94 -5.20
CA LEU A 65 14.85 35.48 -5.19
C LEU A 65 14.12 34.90 -6.41
N SER A 66 14.52 33.70 -6.82
CA SER A 66 14.14 33.08 -8.10
C SER A 66 12.68 32.64 -8.16
N ASN A 67 11.99 32.97 -9.24
CA ASN A 67 10.65 32.45 -9.56
C ASN A 67 10.69 30.96 -9.95
N SER A 68 10.78 30.09 -8.94
CA SER A 68 10.55 28.66 -9.08
C SER A 68 9.95 28.09 -7.79
N SER A 69 8.62 28.09 -7.68
CA SER A 69 7.93 27.41 -6.58
C SER A 69 8.28 25.92 -6.58
N SER A 70 8.52 25.35 -5.39
CA SER A 70 9.00 23.97 -5.29
C SER A 70 7.93 22.98 -5.71
N PHE A 71 8.33 21.74 -5.98
CA PHE A 71 7.39 20.66 -6.26
C PHE A 71 6.39 20.45 -5.10
N LEU A 72 6.85 20.60 -3.86
CA LEU A 72 6.02 20.50 -2.67
C LEU A 72 5.01 21.65 -2.56
N ASP A 73 5.39 22.87 -2.92
CA ASP A 73 4.46 24.02 -2.93
C ASP A 73 3.40 23.84 -4.02
N LYS A 74 3.80 23.34 -5.19
CA LYS A 74 2.88 22.98 -6.29
C LYS A 74 1.93 21.84 -5.90
N MET A 75 2.37 20.89 -5.07
CA MET A 75 1.48 19.87 -4.50
C MET A 75 0.53 20.44 -3.44
N LYS A 76 1.02 21.28 -2.52
CA LYS A 76 0.19 21.96 -1.51
C LYS A 76 -0.92 22.81 -2.16
N ALA A 77 -0.58 23.61 -3.18
CA ALA A 77 -1.56 24.40 -3.93
C ALA A 77 -2.59 23.54 -4.69
N LYS A 78 -2.18 22.38 -5.21
CA LYS A 78 -3.13 21.40 -5.81
C LYS A 78 -4.07 20.80 -4.77
N LEU A 79 -3.58 20.54 -3.55
CA LEU A 79 -4.35 20.00 -2.43
C LEU A 79 -5.34 21.04 -1.87
N SER A 80 -4.93 22.29 -1.63
CA SER A 80 -5.82 23.36 -1.16
C SER A 80 -6.95 23.64 -2.16
N GLY A 81 -6.62 23.79 -3.44
CA GLY A 81 -7.63 23.91 -4.50
C GLY A 81 -8.51 22.67 -4.66
N GLY A 82 -8.02 21.48 -4.28
CA GLY A 82 -8.81 20.24 -4.20
C GLY A 82 -9.80 20.27 -3.05
N HIS A 83 -9.36 20.67 -1.86
CA HIS A 83 -10.21 20.79 -0.68
C HIS A 83 -11.32 21.83 -0.89
N PHE A 84 -10.98 23.01 -1.46
CA PHE A 84 -11.98 24.01 -1.85
C PHE A 84 -13.06 23.43 -2.78
N ARG A 85 -12.66 22.69 -3.84
CA ARG A 85 -13.62 22.13 -4.80
C ARG A 85 -14.60 21.17 -4.13
N MET A 86 -14.13 20.34 -3.20
CA MET A 86 -14.98 19.42 -2.42
C MET A 86 -15.98 20.17 -1.54
N LEU A 87 -15.54 21.21 -0.83
CA LEU A 87 -16.42 22.05 0.01
C LEU A 87 -17.46 22.79 -0.84
N ASN A 88 -17.03 23.39 -1.95
CA ASN A 88 -17.92 24.06 -2.90
C ASN A 88 -18.96 23.09 -3.49
N GLU A 89 -18.57 21.87 -3.87
CA GLU A 89 -19.51 20.84 -4.37
C GLU A 89 -20.51 20.39 -3.28
N LYS A 90 -20.07 20.25 -2.03
CA LYS A 90 -20.95 19.97 -0.88
C LYS A 90 -22.01 21.05 -0.69
N LEU A 91 -21.66 22.33 -0.80
CA LEU A 91 -22.59 23.46 -0.65
C LEU A 91 -23.67 23.55 -1.74
N TYR A 92 -23.42 23.00 -2.94
CA TYR A 92 -24.45 22.88 -3.99
C TYR A 92 -25.29 21.60 -3.89
N THR A 93 -24.94 20.67 -3.00
CA THR A 93 -25.57 19.33 -2.90
C THR A 93 -26.29 19.07 -1.58
N CYS A 94 -26.37 20.06 -0.68
CA CYS A 94 -27.19 20.03 0.52
C CYS A 94 -28.04 21.29 0.69
N THR A 95 -28.87 21.33 1.72
CA THR A 95 -29.65 22.51 2.12
C THR A 95 -28.82 23.50 2.95
N GLY A 96 -29.31 24.74 3.08
CA GLY A 96 -28.71 25.77 3.96
C GLY A 96 -28.54 25.31 5.42
N LYS A 97 -29.53 24.60 5.97
CA LYS A 97 -29.46 23.98 7.30
C LYS A 97 -28.33 22.96 7.42
N GLU A 98 -28.23 22.02 6.46
CA GLU A 98 -27.17 21.00 6.48
C GLU A 98 -25.77 21.60 6.26
N ALA A 99 -25.66 22.70 5.50
CA ALA A 99 -24.43 23.46 5.34
C ALA A 99 -24.03 24.19 6.63
N LEU A 100 -25.01 24.76 7.34
CA LEU A 100 -24.81 25.38 8.65
C LEU A 100 -24.35 24.34 9.70
N GLU A 101 -24.98 23.17 9.73
CA GLU A 101 -24.58 22.06 10.61
C GLU A 101 -23.13 21.61 10.29
N TYR A 102 -22.83 21.37 9.01
CA TYR A 102 -21.50 20.96 8.54
C TYR A 102 -20.37 21.95 8.86
N PHE A 103 -20.64 23.27 8.81
CA PHE A 103 -19.65 24.28 9.19
C PHE A 103 -19.57 24.55 10.70
N ASN A 104 -20.60 24.19 11.49
CA ASN A 104 -20.52 24.25 12.94
C ASN A 104 -19.71 23.07 13.53
N ASP A 105 -19.74 21.90 12.87
CA ASP A 105 -18.93 20.73 13.24
C ASP A 105 -17.42 20.97 13.07
N ASP A 106 -17.01 21.70 12.02
CA ASP A 106 -15.63 22.19 11.83
C ASP A 106 -15.60 23.61 11.20
N PRO A 107 -15.48 24.66 12.04
CA PRO A 107 -15.39 26.04 11.57
C PRO A 107 -14.17 26.33 10.68
N THR A 108 -13.11 25.52 10.70
CA THR A 108 -11.93 25.74 9.85
C THR A 108 -12.21 25.46 8.36
N LEU A 109 -13.26 24.70 8.07
CA LEU A 109 -13.75 24.48 6.70
C LEU A 109 -14.33 25.77 6.09
N PHE A 110 -14.88 26.68 6.91
CA PHE A 110 -15.42 27.96 6.45
C PHE A 110 -14.30 28.89 5.96
N ASP A 111 -13.24 29.08 6.76
CA ASP A 111 -12.04 29.83 6.34
C ASP A 111 -11.36 29.18 5.12
N THR A 112 -11.34 27.83 5.06
CA THR A 112 -10.82 27.09 3.90
C THR A 112 -11.65 27.34 2.63
N TYR A 113 -12.98 27.34 2.74
CA TYR A 113 -13.88 27.66 1.64
C TYR A 113 -13.67 29.09 1.15
N HIS A 114 -13.68 30.08 2.05
CA HIS A 114 -13.47 31.49 1.65
C HIS A 114 -12.07 31.77 1.08
N THR A 115 -11.03 31.09 1.57
CA THR A 115 -9.67 31.20 1.00
C THR A 115 -9.65 30.74 -0.47
N GLY A 116 -10.24 29.57 -0.76
CA GLY A 116 -10.29 29.07 -2.14
C GLY A 116 -11.26 29.85 -3.05
N TYR A 117 -12.36 30.38 -2.50
CA TYR A 117 -13.29 31.24 -3.22
C TYR A 117 -12.61 32.55 -3.66
N GLN A 118 -11.90 33.22 -2.76
CA GLN A 118 -11.15 34.44 -3.07
C GLN A 118 -10.01 34.15 -4.07
N GLU A 119 -9.33 33.00 -3.98
CA GLU A 119 -8.35 32.56 -4.98
C GLU A 119 -9.00 32.43 -6.38
N GLN A 120 -10.17 31.81 -6.48
CA GLN A 120 -10.89 31.72 -7.76
C GLN A 120 -11.40 33.06 -8.29
N MET A 121 -11.99 33.90 -7.43
CA MET A 121 -12.48 35.23 -7.80
C MET A 121 -11.34 36.16 -8.22
N SER A 122 -10.13 36.02 -7.67
CA SER A 122 -8.96 36.82 -8.07
C SER A 122 -8.53 36.64 -9.54
N HIS A 123 -8.98 35.56 -10.18
CA HIS A 123 -8.73 35.29 -11.61
C HIS A 123 -9.83 35.84 -12.54
N TRP A 124 -10.92 36.41 -12.01
CA TRP A 124 -12.01 36.96 -12.82
C TRP A 124 -11.69 38.41 -13.23
N PRO A 125 -11.94 38.81 -14.48
CA PRO A 125 -11.62 40.17 -14.96
C PRO A 125 -12.56 41.25 -14.42
N GLU A 126 -13.72 40.84 -13.89
CA GLU A 126 -14.78 41.66 -13.33
C GLU A 126 -15.57 40.80 -12.34
N LEU A 127 -16.02 41.37 -11.21
CA LEU A 127 -16.77 40.65 -10.19
C LEU A 127 -18.21 41.17 -10.10
N PRO A 128 -19.22 40.30 -9.93
CA PRO A 128 -20.62 40.71 -9.88
C PRO A 128 -20.91 41.67 -8.72
N VAL A 129 -20.25 41.48 -7.57
CA VAL A 129 -20.38 42.34 -6.39
C VAL A 129 -19.99 43.80 -6.70
N ASP A 130 -18.99 44.03 -7.57
CA ASP A 130 -18.54 45.38 -7.92
C ASP A 130 -19.56 46.10 -8.83
N ILE A 131 -20.25 45.35 -9.71
CA ILE A 131 -21.37 45.88 -10.51
C ILE A 131 -22.55 46.23 -9.59
N ILE A 132 -22.86 45.40 -8.58
CA ILE A 132 -23.94 45.67 -7.63
C ILE A 132 -23.58 46.86 -6.73
N ILE A 133 -22.33 46.98 -6.26
CA ILE A 133 -21.80 48.15 -5.55
C ILE A 133 -21.93 49.41 -6.39
N LYS A 134 -21.61 49.36 -7.70
CA LYS A 134 -21.79 50.47 -8.63
C LYS A 134 -23.28 50.85 -8.76
N TRP A 135 -24.15 49.87 -9.00
CA TRP A 135 -25.59 50.09 -9.10
C TRP A 135 -26.18 50.74 -7.84
N LEU A 136 -25.76 50.30 -6.65
CA LEU A 136 -26.17 50.91 -5.37
C LEU A 136 -25.67 52.35 -5.22
N LYS A 137 -24.45 52.67 -5.70
CA LYS A 137 -23.90 54.05 -5.72
C LYS A 137 -24.60 54.98 -6.71
N GLU A 138 -25.24 54.43 -7.74
CA GLU A 138 -26.07 55.16 -8.71
C GLU A 138 -27.52 55.35 -8.21
N HIS A 139 -27.89 54.74 -7.08
CA HIS A 139 -29.20 54.86 -6.43
C HIS A 139 -29.11 55.61 -5.09
N SER A 140 -30.25 55.83 -4.42
CA SER A 140 -30.27 56.58 -3.15
C SER A 140 -29.52 55.83 -2.04
N PRO A 141 -28.64 56.50 -1.27
CA PRO A 141 -28.01 55.92 -0.09
C PRO A 141 -29.02 55.65 1.05
N SER A 142 -30.26 56.16 0.94
CA SER A 142 -31.35 55.89 1.90
C SER A 142 -31.98 54.50 1.75
N LEU A 143 -31.69 53.75 0.68
CA LEU A 143 -32.22 52.40 0.46
C LEU A 143 -31.59 51.44 1.48
N VAL A 144 -32.42 50.69 2.20
CA VAL A 144 -31.99 49.60 3.08
C VAL A 144 -31.80 48.33 2.26
N VAL A 145 -30.64 47.71 2.39
CA VAL A 145 -30.22 46.52 1.61
C VAL A 145 -30.16 45.30 2.53
N ALA A 146 -30.59 44.14 2.04
CA ALA A 146 -30.24 42.84 2.57
C ALA A 146 -29.30 42.11 1.59
N ASP A 147 -28.17 41.63 2.07
CA ASP A 147 -27.13 40.94 1.28
C ASP A 147 -27.08 39.47 1.74
N PHE A 148 -27.61 38.57 0.90
CA PHE A 148 -27.80 37.16 1.21
C PHE A 148 -26.59 36.35 0.71
N GLY A 149 -25.87 35.68 1.62
CA GLY A 149 -24.60 35.04 1.33
C GLY A 149 -23.49 36.08 1.09
N CYS A 150 -23.34 37.01 2.04
CA CYS A 150 -22.48 38.18 1.90
C CYS A 150 -20.97 37.89 1.98
N GLY A 151 -20.57 36.69 2.42
CA GLY A 151 -19.19 36.29 2.65
C GLY A 151 -18.43 37.28 3.52
N ASP A 152 -17.38 37.90 2.97
CA ASP A 152 -16.54 38.89 3.63
C ASP A 152 -17.21 40.27 3.83
N ALA A 153 -18.52 40.39 3.56
CA ALA A 153 -19.30 41.62 3.62
C ALA A 153 -18.75 42.77 2.74
N ARG A 154 -18.04 42.44 1.65
CA ARG A 154 -17.46 43.40 0.70
C ARG A 154 -18.46 44.42 0.17
N LEU A 155 -19.73 44.04 -0.04
CA LEU A 155 -20.78 44.97 -0.48
C LEU A 155 -21.04 46.04 0.58
N ALA A 156 -21.32 45.64 1.81
CA ALA A 156 -21.55 46.55 2.95
C ALA A 156 -20.36 47.50 3.17
N LYS A 157 -19.13 46.99 3.07
CA LYS A 157 -17.88 47.74 3.24
C LYS A 157 -17.62 48.78 2.15
N ASN A 158 -18.38 48.77 1.05
CA ASN A 158 -18.14 49.61 -0.13
C ASN A 158 -19.29 50.57 -0.51
N VAL A 159 -20.41 50.58 0.22
CA VAL A 159 -21.57 51.46 -0.05
C VAL A 159 -21.88 52.37 1.15
N LYS A 160 -22.73 53.40 0.95
CA LYS A 160 -23.22 54.27 2.03
C LYS A 160 -24.58 53.84 2.60
N ASN A 161 -25.20 52.83 1.99
CA ASN A 161 -26.49 52.28 2.36
C ASN A 161 -26.42 51.56 3.70
N LYS A 162 -27.55 51.49 4.42
CA LYS A 162 -27.69 50.53 5.53
C LYS A 162 -27.82 49.14 4.92
N VAL A 163 -26.80 48.30 5.12
CA VAL A 163 -26.79 46.89 4.68
C VAL A 163 -26.96 45.98 5.88
N PHE A 164 -27.85 44.99 5.77
CA PHE A 164 -27.90 43.82 6.62
C PHE A 164 -27.23 42.66 5.87
N SER A 165 -26.08 42.22 6.37
CA SER A 165 -25.26 41.18 5.74
C SER A 165 -25.57 39.83 6.40
N PHE A 166 -25.91 38.81 5.61
CA PHE A 166 -26.26 37.47 6.08
C PHE A 166 -25.35 36.42 5.46
N ASP A 167 -24.82 35.51 6.28
CA ASP A 167 -24.12 34.30 5.82
C ASP A 167 -24.33 33.16 6.83
N LEU A 168 -23.88 31.94 6.54
CA LEU A 168 -24.06 30.79 7.44
C LEU A 168 -23.21 30.95 8.71
N ILE A 169 -21.94 31.34 8.54
CA ILE A 169 -20.97 31.63 9.60
C ILE A 169 -20.27 32.96 9.27
N SER A 170 -19.71 33.63 10.27
CA SER A 170 -18.85 34.79 10.05
C SER A 170 -17.87 35.01 11.20
N ASN A 171 -16.63 35.37 10.84
CA ASN A 171 -15.63 35.93 11.77
C ASN A 171 -15.71 37.47 11.86
N ASP A 172 -16.54 38.12 11.04
CA ASP A 172 -16.84 39.56 11.07
C ASP A 172 -18.14 39.84 11.83
N PRO A 173 -18.12 40.60 12.95
CA PRO A 173 -19.29 40.84 13.80
C PRO A 173 -20.32 41.81 13.19
N SER A 174 -20.10 42.34 11.98
CA SER A 174 -21.11 43.08 11.21
C SER A 174 -22.02 42.18 10.36
N VAL A 175 -21.72 40.87 10.28
CA VAL A 175 -22.54 39.86 9.60
C VAL A 175 -23.44 39.14 10.60
N ILE A 176 -24.65 38.83 10.16
CA ILE A 176 -25.66 38.07 10.92
C ILE A 176 -25.61 36.61 10.47
N SER A 177 -24.97 35.76 11.26
CA SER A 177 -24.85 34.32 11.01
C SER A 177 -26.21 33.61 11.12
N CYS A 178 -26.76 33.12 10.01
CA CYS A 178 -28.04 32.39 9.94
C CYS A 178 -28.22 31.62 8.63
N ASP A 179 -29.09 30.60 8.61
CA ASP A 179 -29.65 30.11 7.33
C ASP A 179 -30.52 31.23 6.73
N MET A 180 -30.06 31.78 5.59
CA MET A 180 -30.71 32.88 4.88
C MET A 180 -32.09 32.53 4.28
N ALA A 181 -32.58 31.30 4.46
CA ALA A 181 -33.99 30.94 4.30
C ALA A 181 -34.90 31.52 5.40
N ASN A 182 -34.35 32.01 6.52
CA ASN A 182 -35.09 32.55 7.66
C ASN A 182 -34.30 33.65 8.38
N THR A 183 -34.27 34.86 7.82
CA THR A 183 -33.56 36.00 8.39
C THR A 183 -34.31 36.61 9.58
N PRO A 184 -33.62 37.17 10.59
CA PRO A 184 -34.25 37.82 11.75
C PRO A 184 -34.95 39.16 11.43
N LEU A 185 -35.13 39.52 10.16
CA LEU A 185 -35.79 40.77 9.77
C LEU A 185 -37.31 40.66 9.76
N GLY A 186 -37.98 41.78 10.07
CA GLY A 186 -39.43 41.92 9.86
C GLY A 186 -39.80 41.86 8.37
N SER A 187 -41.03 41.44 8.08
CA SER A 187 -41.58 41.48 6.72
C SER A 187 -41.65 42.93 6.21
N THR A 188 -41.45 43.16 4.90
CA THR A 188 -41.44 44.50 4.27
C THR A 188 -40.49 45.53 4.93
N SER A 189 -39.35 45.08 5.45
CA SER A 189 -38.34 45.91 6.12
C SER A 189 -37.28 46.53 5.19
N VAL A 190 -36.96 45.90 4.05
CA VAL A 190 -35.85 46.33 3.17
C VAL A 190 -36.32 46.80 1.79
N ASP A 191 -35.52 47.66 1.15
CA ASP A 191 -35.78 48.25 -0.17
C ASP A 191 -35.08 47.49 -1.30
N VAL A 192 -33.98 46.78 -1.00
CA VAL A 192 -33.20 45.96 -1.93
C VAL A 192 -32.83 44.64 -1.25
N ALA A 193 -32.95 43.53 -1.97
CA ALA A 193 -32.37 42.24 -1.61
C ALA A 193 -31.37 41.82 -2.70
N VAL A 194 -30.21 41.32 -2.29
CA VAL A 194 -29.10 40.93 -3.16
C VAL A 194 -28.75 39.46 -2.93
N PHE A 195 -28.64 38.70 -4.02
CA PHE A 195 -27.95 37.41 -4.07
C PHE A 195 -26.76 37.55 -5.02
N CYS A 196 -25.55 37.34 -4.53
CA CYS A 196 -24.32 37.52 -5.31
C CYS A 196 -23.47 36.25 -5.29
N LEU A 197 -23.74 35.34 -6.24
CA LEU A 197 -23.19 33.98 -6.32
C LEU A 197 -23.58 33.07 -5.14
N SER A 198 -24.73 33.35 -4.52
CA SER A 198 -25.14 32.77 -3.23
C SER A 198 -26.38 31.88 -3.27
N LEU A 199 -27.02 31.63 -4.43
CA LEU A 199 -28.13 30.66 -4.53
C LEU A 199 -27.60 29.21 -4.56
N MET A 200 -26.79 28.83 -3.57
CA MET A 200 -26.02 27.58 -3.59
C MET A 200 -26.87 26.34 -3.27
N GLY A 201 -27.41 26.29 -2.05
CA GLY A 201 -28.07 25.09 -1.52
C GLY A 201 -29.34 24.68 -2.29
N THR A 202 -29.66 23.39 -2.22
CA THR A 202 -30.77 22.77 -2.98
C THR A 202 -32.14 23.38 -2.67
N ASN A 203 -32.31 23.96 -1.47
CA ASN A 203 -33.49 24.68 -1.03
C ASN A 203 -33.52 26.17 -1.45
N PHE A 204 -32.80 26.58 -2.51
CA PHE A 204 -32.75 27.99 -2.96
C PHE A 204 -34.11 28.70 -3.16
N PRO A 205 -35.23 28.04 -3.52
CA PRO A 205 -36.53 28.68 -3.54
C PRO A 205 -36.94 29.29 -2.19
N ASN A 206 -36.46 28.74 -1.07
CA ASN A 206 -36.76 29.28 0.26
C ASN A 206 -36.04 30.61 0.48
N TYR A 207 -34.80 30.78 0.00
CA TYR A 207 -34.10 32.06 0.05
C TYR A 207 -34.85 33.15 -0.75
N LEU A 208 -35.42 32.78 -1.91
CA LEU A 208 -36.21 33.70 -2.74
C LEU A 208 -37.58 34.02 -2.11
N ASN A 209 -38.23 33.05 -1.47
CA ASN A 209 -39.42 33.29 -0.64
C ASN A 209 -39.14 34.26 0.52
N GLU A 210 -37.97 34.12 1.16
CA GLU A 210 -37.55 34.95 2.29
C GLU A 210 -37.21 36.38 1.84
N ALA A 211 -36.47 36.55 0.75
CA ALA A 211 -36.26 37.85 0.12
C ALA A 211 -37.60 38.50 -0.28
N HIS A 212 -38.56 37.72 -0.79
CA HIS A 212 -39.92 38.20 -1.06
C HIS A 212 -40.67 38.61 0.21
N ARG A 213 -40.48 37.94 1.36
CA ARG A 213 -41.07 38.32 2.65
C ARG A 213 -40.52 39.66 3.14
N ILE A 214 -39.20 39.84 3.16
CA ILE A 214 -38.58 41.03 3.74
C ILE A 214 -38.61 42.27 2.83
N LEU A 215 -38.73 42.11 1.50
CA LEU A 215 -38.82 43.24 0.58
C LEU A 215 -40.13 44.02 0.71
N LYS A 216 -40.05 45.35 0.66
CA LYS A 216 -41.19 46.26 0.48
C LYS A 216 -41.82 46.10 -0.93
N PRO A 217 -43.10 46.44 -1.11
CA PRO A 217 -43.70 46.64 -2.44
C PRO A 217 -42.84 47.56 -3.31
N ARG A 218 -42.73 47.27 -4.62
CA ARG A 218 -41.81 47.93 -5.58
C ARG A 218 -40.30 47.83 -5.26
N GLY A 219 -39.91 47.21 -4.13
CA GLY A 219 -38.51 46.97 -3.75
C GLY A 219 -37.79 46.04 -4.74
N TRP A 220 -36.47 46.18 -4.81
CA TRP A 220 -35.63 45.50 -5.80
C TRP A 220 -35.12 44.14 -5.32
N LEU A 221 -35.10 43.16 -6.22
CA LEU A 221 -34.38 41.91 -6.06
C LEU A 221 -33.30 41.83 -7.14
N LEU A 222 -32.04 41.76 -6.72
CA LEU A 222 -30.86 41.66 -7.57
C LEU A 222 -30.27 40.26 -7.42
N ILE A 223 -30.06 39.56 -8.53
CA ILE A 223 -29.46 38.22 -8.54
C ILE A 223 -28.29 38.21 -9.51
N ALA A 224 -27.09 37.90 -9.03
CA ALA A 224 -25.94 37.56 -9.83
C ALA A 224 -25.58 36.08 -9.63
N GLU A 225 -25.41 35.33 -10.71
CA GLU A 225 -25.11 33.90 -10.65
C GLU A 225 -24.16 33.45 -11.76
N VAL A 226 -23.42 32.36 -11.53
CA VAL A 226 -22.42 31.88 -12.49
C VAL A 226 -23.09 31.33 -13.76
N LYS A 227 -22.60 31.76 -14.92
CA LYS A 227 -23.25 31.55 -16.23
C LYS A 227 -23.45 30.07 -16.59
N SER A 228 -22.54 29.21 -16.15
CA SER A 228 -22.59 27.75 -16.35
C SER A 228 -23.68 27.03 -15.55
N ARG A 229 -24.25 27.66 -14.51
CA ARG A 229 -25.45 27.15 -13.81
C ARG A 229 -26.71 27.31 -14.67
N PHE A 230 -26.66 28.20 -15.66
CA PHE A 230 -27.75 28.65 -16.51
C PHE A 230 -27.57 28.29 -18.00
N ASP A 231 -26.71 27.32 -18.28
CA ASP A 231 -26.44 26.83 -19.62
C ASP A 231 -27.15 25.49 -19.86
N SER A 232 -28.32 25.56 -20.51
CA SER A 232 -29.14 24.39 -20.82
C SER A 232 -28.45 23.39 -21.77
N THR A 233 -27.44 23.81 -22.55
CA THR A 233 -26.66 22.88 -23.40
C THR A 233 -25.77 21.94 -22.57
N THR A 234 -25.49 22.30 -21.32
CA THR A 234 -24.71 21.50 -20.38
C THR A 234 -25.51 21.06 -19.15
N GLY A 235 -26.85 21.09 -19.21
CA GLY A 235 -27.75 20.68 -18.13
C GLY A 235 -27.98 21.72 -17.03
N GLY A 236 -27.69 23.00 -17.29
CA GLY A 236 -28.08 24.12 -16.42
C GLY A 236 -29.53 24.59 -16.65
N ALA A 237 -30.03 25.45 -15.77
CA ALA A 237 -31.36 26.02 -15.87
C ALA A 237 -31.51 26.95 -17.09
N ASP A 238 -32.62 26.88 -17.81
CA ASP A 238 -32.96 27.92 -18.79
C ASP A 238 -33.24 29.27 -18.08
N PRO A 239 -32.52 30.36 -18.43
CA PRO A 239 -32.75 31.69 -17.86
C PRO A 239 -34.19 32.19 -18.00
N LYS A 240 -34.92 31.79 -19.06
CA LYS A 240 -36.31 32.22 -19.27
C LYS A 240 -37.23 31.52 -18.27
N THR A 241 -37.09 30.21 -18.09
CA THR A 241 -37.80 29.40 -17.09
C THR A 241 -37.52 29.87 -15.67
N PHE A 242 -36.27 30.18 -15.33
CA PHE A 242 -35.93 30.77 -14.02
C PHE A 242 -36.57 32.15 -13.83
N THR A 243 -36.51 33.02 -14.84
CA THR A 243 -37.21 34.32 -14.78
C THR A 243 -38.70 34.13 -14.52
N LYS A 244 -39.32 33.15 -15.20
CA LYS A 244 -40.74 32.85 -15.04
C LYS A 244 -41.07 32.44 -13.59
N ALA A 245 -40.30 31.51 -13.01
CA ALA A 245 -40.51 31.08 -11.62
C ALA A 245 -40.38 32.25 -10.62
N VAL A 246 -39.39 33.13 -10.78
CA VAL A 246 -39.26 34.36 -9.97
C VAL A 246 -40.44 35.32 -10.20
N CYS A 247 -40.96 35.42 -11.43
CA CYS A 247 -42.14 36.24 -11.71
C CYS A 247 -43.45 35.66 -11.14
N ASP A 248 -43.61 34.34 -11.16
CA ASP A 248 -44.75 33.62 -10.55
C ASP A 248 -44.72 33.70 -9.01
N LEU A 249 -43.54 33.84 -8.39
CA LEU A 249 -43.36 34.07 -6.94
C LEU A 249 -43.90 35.43 -6.44
N GLY A 250 -44.00 36.44 -7.32
CA GLY A 250 -44.44 37.79 -6.92
C GLY A 250 -43.60 38.95 -7.46
N PHE A 251 -42.65 38.68 -8.36
CA PHE A 251 -41.79 39.72 -8.94
C PHE A 251 -42.15 40.07 -10.40
N THR A 252 -41.63 41.19 -10.87
CA THR A 252 -41.63 41.63 -12.27
C THR A 252 -40.17 41.82 -12.70
N SER A 253 -39.77 41.18 -13.81
CA SER A 253 -38.41 41.34 -14.37
C SER A 253 -38.28 42.72 -15.01
N VAL A 254 -37.22 43.45 -14.66
CA VAL A 254 -36.94 44.82 -15.14
C VAL A 254 -35.87 44.80 -16.22
N SER A 255 -34.76 44.11 -15.96
CA SER A 255 -33.67 43.91 -16.92
C SER A 255 -32.87 42.66 -16.58
N LYS A 256 -32.03 42.22 -17.53
CA LYS A 256 -31.14 41.06 -17.39
C LYS A 256 -29.87 41.35 -18.19
N ASP A 257 -28.72 40.93 -17.68
CA ASP A 257 -27.47 40.99 -18.44
C ASP A 257 -26.87 39.59 -18.57
N PHE A 258 -26.54 39.25 -19.82
CA PHE A 258 -25.93 37.99 -20.24
C PHE A 258 -24.61 38.23 -20.99
N SER A 259 -24.09 39.46 -21.01
CA SER A 259 -22.91 39.88 -21.77
C SER A 259 -21.60 39.39 -21.14
N ASN A 260 -21.48 39.45 -19.81
CA ASN A 260 -20.31 38.95 -19.09
C ASN A 260 -20.11 37.44 -19.37
N LYS A 261 -18.84 36.99 -19.41
CA LYS A 261 -18.48 35.60 -19.75
C LYS A 261 -18.63 34.64 -18.56
N MET A 262 -18.48 35.12 -17.34
CA MET A 262 -18.38 34.32 -16.13
C MET A 262 -19.71 34.22 -15.38
N PHE A 263 -20.45 35.31 -15.29
CA PHE A 263 -21.73 35.40 -14.58
C PHE A 263 -22.84 36.03 -15.43
N ILE A 264 -24.05 35.98 -14.92
CA ILE A 264 -25.24 36.65 -15.44
C ILE A 264 -25.92 37.45 -14.33
N LEU A 265 -26.65 38.51 -14.70
CA LEU A 265 -27.38 39.38 -13.79
C LEU A 265 -28.87 39.39 -14.11
N PHE A 266 -29.70 39.41 -13.07
CA PHE A 266 -31.13 39.66 -13.18
C PHE A 266 -31.54 40.78 -12.22
N TYR A 267 -32.38 41.69 -12.73
CA TYR A 267 -32.96 42.80 -11.97
C TYR A 267 -34.48 42.61 -11.94
N PHE A 268 -35.04 42.54 -10.74
CA PHE A 268 -36.48 42.36 -10.50
C PHE A 268 -37.02 43.43 -9.56
N LYS A 269 -38.33 43.69 -9.61
CA LYS A 269 -39.07 44.42 -8.56
C LYS A 269 -40.20 43.58 -8.01
N LYS A 270 -40.45 43.66 -6.70
CA LYS A 270 -41.61 43.04 -6.05
C LYS A 270 -42.90 43.75 -6.49
N LYS A 271 -43.95 42.99 -6.83
CA LYS A 271 -45.28 43.50 -7.17
C LYS A 271 -45.93 44.22 -5.98
N GLU A 272 -46.93 45.05 -6.25
CA GLU A 272 -47.67 45.76 -5.19
C GLU A 272 -48.79 44.90 -4.61
N GLU A 273 -49.58 44.27 -5.49
CA GLU A 273 -50.62 43.32 -5.12
C GLU A 273 -50.12 41.88 -5.27
N GLN A 274 -50.57 40.99 -4.39
CA GLN A 274 -50.34 39.55 -4.52
C GLN A 274 -51.53 38.90 -5.22
N ASP A 275 -51.25 38.01 -6.19
CA ASP A 275 -52.25 37.04 -6.66
C ASP A 275 -52.74 36.24 -5.44
N SER A 276 -54.02 36.34 -5.10
CA SER A 276 -54.63 35.68 -3.93
C SER A 276 -54.66 34.14 -3.99
N LYS A 277 -54.14 33.57 -5.09
CA LYS A 277 -53.95 32.13 -5.30
C LYS A 277 -52.46 31.81 -5.24
N LYS A 278 -52.03 31.08 -4.21
CA LYS A 278 -50.72 30.40 -4.20
C LYS A 278 -50.67 29.46 -5.41
N LYS A 279 -49.89 29.84 -6.43
CA LYS A 279 -49.51 28.94 -7.53
C LYS A 279 -48.45 27.99 -7.00
N ASP A 280 -48.51 26.73 -7.40
CA ASP A 280 -47.37 25.84 -7.25
C ASP A 280 -46.29 26.23 -8.29
N ILE A 281 -45.07 26.50 -7.83
CA ILE A 281 -44.02 27.11 -8.66
C ILE A 281 -43.00 26.03 -9.01
N LYS A 282 -43.02 25.60 -10.28
CA LYS A 282 -42.00 24.68 -10.82
C LYS A 282 -40.69 25.43 -11.04
N TRP A 283 -39.84 25.44 -10.02
CA TRP A 283 -38.47 25.94 -10.10
C TRP A 283 -37.59 25.07 -11.01
N PRO A 284 -36.71 25.65 -11.84
CA PRO A 284 -35.68 24.91 -12.54
C PRO A 284 -34.50 24.61 -11.60
N GLU A 285 -33.82 23.49 -11.82
CA GLU A 285 -32.65 23.09 -11.04
C GLU A 285 -31.41 23.92 -11.39
N LEU A 286 -30.83 24.60 -10.39
CA LEU A 286 -29.64 25.43 -10.56
C LEU A 286 -28.36 24.60 -10.39
N LYS A 287 -27.95 23.95 -11.49
CA LYS A 287 -26.70 23.16 -11.60
C LYS A 287 -25.52 23.77 -10.78
N PRO A 288 -24.71 22.94 -10.09
CA PRO A 288 -23.59 23.42 -9.27
C PRO A 288 -22.57 24.27 -10.03
N CYS A 289 -22.02 25.31 -9.37
CA CYS A 289 -20.87 26.05 -9.91
C CYS A 289 -19.57 25.27 -9.68
N LEU A 290 -19.29 24.31 -10.58
CA LEU A 290 -18.00 23.64 -10.65
C LEU A 290 -17.04 24.44 -11.54
N ALA A 291 -16.11 25.16 -10.91
CA ALA A 291 -15.10 25.94 -11.61
C ALA A 291 -14.14 25.03 -12.40
N ALA A 292 -14.27 25.08 -13.73
CA ALA A 292 -13.61 24.22 -14.72
C ALA A 292 -13.89 22.71 -14.54
N LYS A 293 -14.62 22.13 -15.51
CA LYS A 293 -14.78 20.67 -15.61
C LYS A 293 -13.42 19.99 -15.79
N TYR A 294 -13.27 18.83 -15.16
CA TYR A 294 -12.13 17.89 -15.22
C TYR A 294 -10.86 18.36 -14.48
N LYS A 295 -10.11 17.47 -13.81
CA LYS A 295 -10.22 16.01 -13.71
C LYS A 295 -10.42 15.57 -12.25
N CYS A 296 -11.47 14.81 -11.96
CA CYS A 296 -11.31 13.69 -11.02
C CYS A 296 -10.20 12.79 -11.60
N ILE A 297 -9.32 12.23 -10.76
CA ILE A 297 -8.31 11.28 -11.26
C ILE A 297 -9.09 10.18 -12.01
N PRO A 298 -8.84 9.94 -13.32
CA PRO A 298 -9.60 8.96 -14.08
C PRO A 298 -9.54 7.60 -13.38
N SER A 299 -10.64 6.83 -13.35
CA SER A 299 -10.75 5.63 -12.52
C SER A 299 -9.56 4.67 -12.68
N GLY A 300 -9.09 4.41 -13.91
CA GLY A 300 -7.90 3.60 -14.15
C GLY A 300 -6.58 4.22 -13.63
N VAL A 301 -6.44 5.54 -13.60
CA VAL A 301 -5.27 6.22 -13.02
C VAL A 301 -5.36 6.27 -11.48
N LEU A 302 -6.57 6.34 -10.93
CA LEU A 302 -6.79 6.18 -9.49
C LEU A 302 -6.46 4.76 -9.06
N ALA A 303 -6.92 3.76 -9.81
CA ALA A 303 -6.57 2.36 -9.61
C ALA A 303 -5.05 2.15 -9.69
N ASP A 304 -4.38 2.61 -10.75
CA ASP A 304 -2.90 2.55 -10.88
C ASP A 304 -2.16 3.18 -9.69
N ILE A 305 -2.63 4.32 -9.17
CA ILE A 305 -2.06 4.95 -7.98
C ILE A 305 -2.26 4.06 -6.74
N LEU A 306 -3.45 3.49 -6.56
CA LEU A 306 -3.77 2.62 -5.42
C LEU A 306 -3.03 1.27 -5.50
N PHE A 307 -2.88 0.68 -6.69
CA PHE A 307 -2.14 -0.58 -6.92
C PHE A 307 -0.70 -0.53 -6.43
N ARG A 308 -0.09 0.66 -6.47
CA ARG A 308 1.30 0.91 -6.08
C ARG A 308 1.45 1.18 -4.58
N LEU A 309 0.39 1.00 -3.78
CA LEU A 309 0.41 1.24 -2.34
C LEU A 309 0.47 -0.06 -1.52
N PRO A 310 1.15 -0.05 -0.37
CA PRO A 310 1.09 -1.16 0.57
C PRO A 310 -0.33 -1.44 1.08
N VAL A 311 -0.62 -2.70 1.36
CA VAL A 311 -1.87 -3.22 1.96
C VAL A 311 -2.24 -2.44 3.21
N LYS A 312 -1.26 -2.10 4.05
CA LYS A 312 -1.46 -1.26 5.26
C LYS A 312 -2.00 0.16 4.96
N SER A 313 -1.74 0.70 3.77
CA SER A 313 -2.35 1.95 3.31
C SER A 313 -3.72 1.70 2.70
N LEU A 314 -3.86 0.66 1.88
CA LEU A 314 -5.15 0.28 1.28
C LEU A 314 -6.23 -0.03 2.33
N LYS A 315 -5.91 -0.76 3.41
CA LYS A 315 -6.82 -1.00 4.54
C LYS A 315 -7.22 0.25 5.33
N ARG A 316 -6.47 1.36 5.23
CA ARG A 316 -6.89 2.67 5.74
C ARG A 316 -7.71 3.46 4.72
N PHE A 317 -7.51 3.16 3.44
CA PHE A 317 -8.17 3.81 2.30
C PHE A 317 -9.53 3.19 1.96
N GLU A 318 -9.80 1.95 2.39
CA GLU A 318 -11.15 1.36 2.47
C GLU A 318 -12.15 2.30 3.22
N CYS A 319 -11.67 3.12 4.16
CA CYS A 319 -12.51 4.05 4.93
C CYS A 319 -12.72 5.43 4.27
N VAL A 320 -12.13 5.72 3.10
CA VAL A 320 -12.14 7.08 2.52
C VAL A 320 -13.47 7.41 1.83
N CYS A 321 -13.97 6.52 0.96
CA CYS A 321 -15.31 6.62 0.37
C CYS A 321 -15.73 5.27 -0.22
N LYS A 322 -17.02 5.10 -0.53
CA LYS A 322 -17.55 3.86 -1.13
C LYS A 322 -16.79 3.46 -2.40
N SER A 323 -16.63 4.38 -3.36
CA SER A 323 -15.89 4.09 -4.60
C SER A 323 -14.42 3.66 -4.39
N TRP A 324 -13.80 3.96 -3.25
CA TRP A 324 -12.46 3.46 -2.91
C TRP A 324 -12.54 2.10 -2.19
N TYR A 325 -13.53 1.92 -1.31
CA TYR A 325 -13.86 0.62 -0.71
C TYR A 325 -14.16 -0.41 -1.80
N ASP A 326 -15.14 -0.13 -2.65
CA ASP A 326 -15.62 -1.00 -3.74
C ASP A 326 -14.46 -1.40 -4.68
N LEU A 327 -13.58 -0.45 -5.02
CA LEU A 327 -12.39 -0.68 -5.84
C LEU A 327 -11.30 -1.50 -5.13
N ILE A 328 -11.07 -1.30 -3.83
CA ILE A 328 -10.06 -2.06 -3.06
C ILE A 328 -10.57 -3.47 -2.70
N LYS A 329 -11.88 -3.68 -2.64
CA LYS A 329 -12.53 -5.00 -2.57
C LYS A 329 -12.64 -5.70 -3.92
N ASP A 330 -12.41 -5.02 -5.03
CA ASP A 330 -12.71 -5.57 -6.35
C ASP A 330 -11.87 -6.84 -6.64
N PRO A 331 -12.50 -7.87 -7.24
CA PRO A 331 -11.83 -9.05 -7.74
C PRO A 331 -10.48 -8.80 -8.43
N SER A 332 -10.49 -8.02 -9.51
CA SER A 332 -9.31 -7.70 -10.32
C SER A 332 -8.30 -6.85 -9.56
N PHE A 333 -8.74 -6.10 -8.54
CA PHE A 333 -7.83 -5.30 -7.75
C PHE A 333 -6.86 -6.18 -6.93
N THR A 334 -7.37 -7.26 -6.33
CA THR A 334 -6.52 -8.21 -5.59
C THR A 334 -5.49 -8.89 -6.51
N ILE A 335 -5.86 -9.15 -7.78
CA ILE A 335 -4.99 -9.71 -8.83
C ILE A 335 -3.83 -8.75 -9.15
N GLN A 336 -4.17 -7.54 -9.58
CA GLN A 336 -3.20 -6.58 -10.10
C GLN A 336 -2.29 -6.06 -8.98
N HIS A 337 -2.78 -5.96 -7.73
CA HIS A 337 -1.95 -5.68 -6.57
C HIS A 337 -0.94 -6.80 -6.30
N LEU A 338 -1.36 -8.07 -6.29
CA LEU A 338 -0.47 -9.21 -6.09
C LEU A 338 0.62 -9.30 -7.19
N HIS A 339 0.24 -9.10 -8.45
CA HIS A 339 1.18 -9.15 -9.57
C HIS A 339 2.14 -7.95 -9.58
N HIS A 340 1.69 -6.77 -9.11
CA HIS A 340 2.57 -5.62 -8.88
C HIS A 340 3.53 -5.88 -7.72
N SER A 341 3.03 -6.41 -6.60
CA SER A 341 3.83 -6.74 -5.42
C SER A 341 4.97 -7.69 -5.79
N LYS A 342 4.69 -8.81 -6.49
CA LYS A 342 5.69 -9.76 -7.01
C LYS A 342 6.78 -9.12 -7.88
N ASN A 343 6.52 -7.98 -8.52
CA ASN A 343 7.48 -7.35 -9.44
C ASN A 343 8.29 -6.20 -8.81
N VAL A 344 7.90 -5.68 -7.63
CA VAL A 344 8.46 -4.42 -7.08
C VAL A 344 8.92 -4.53 -5.63
N ASN A 345 8.23 -5.31 -4.78
CA ASN A 345 8.46 -5.31 -3.34
C ASN A 345 9.51 -6.35 -2.90
N GLN A 346 10.80 -6.05 -3.13
CA GLN A 346 11.93 -6.83 -2.58
C GLN A 346 11.97 -6.73 -1.03
N HIS A 347 11.14 -7.53 -0.38
CA HIS A 347 10.97 -7.61 1.07
C HIS A 347 11.14 -9.05 1.52
N PHE A 348 11.65 -9.22 2.75
CA PHE A 348 11.86 -10.53 3.35
C PHE A 348 11.17 -10.61 4.70
N LEU A 349 10.71 -11.81 5.00
CA LEU A 349 10.06 -12.18 6.24
C LEU A 349 11.12 -12.78 7.18
N LEU A 350 11.44 -12.09 8.28
CA LEU A 350 12.46 -12.55 9.22
C LEU A 350 11.89 -13.50 10.27
N GLU A 351 12.37 -14.74 10.25
CA GLU A 351 11.99 -15.86 11.11
C GLU A 351 12.89 -15.91 12.35
N LYS A 352 12.54 -15.17 13.42
CA LYS A 352 13.31 -15.17 14.68
C LYS A 352 12.84 -16.25 15.66
N GLY A 353 13.76 -17.11 16.09
CA GLY A 353 13.55 -18.00 17.24
C GLY A 353 14.04 -17.36 18.54
N ILE A 354 13.13 -16.93 19.42
CA ILE A 354 13.50 -16.39 20.74
C ILE A 354 13.68 -17.55 21.73
N ARG A 355 14.92 -17.92 22.04
CA ARG A 355 15.23 -18.91 23.11
C ARG A 355 15.22 -18.24 24.49
N ASN A 356 14.04 -18.18 25.11
CA ASN A 356 13.85 -17.99 26.55
C ASN A 356 12.77 -18.99 27.04
N SER A 357 12.81 -19.38 28.31
CA SER A 357 12.37 -20.72 28.76
C SER A 357 10.90 -21.11 28.60
N HIS A 358 9.97 -20.17 28.34
CA HIS A 358 8.55 -20.50 28.14
C HIS A 358 7.83 -19.76 27.00
N ASP A 359 8.40 -18.66 26.46
CA ASP A 359 7.76 -17.83 25.43
C ASP A 359 8.71 -17.59 24.24
N SER A 360 8.61 -18.45 23.24
CA SER A 360 9.20 -18.23 21.92
C SER A 360 8.20 -17.45 21.06
N LEU A 361 8.62 -16.36 20.39
CA LEU A 361 7.77 -15.59 19.47
C LEU A 361 8.38 -15.47 18.07
N LEU A 362 7.59 -15.84 17.05
CA LEU A 362 7.89 -15.65 15.63
C LEU A 362 7.67 -14.18 15.30
N CYS A 363 8.76 -13.41 15.36
CA CYS A 363 8.78 -11.97 15.15
C CYS A 363 8.95 -11.66 13.65
N LEU A 364 7.86 -11.86 12.90
CA LEU A 364 7.76 -11.58 11.47
C LEU A 364 7.88 -10.07 11.22
N ASP A 365 9.12 -9.60 11.02
CA ASP A 365 9.40 -8.25 10.52
C ASP A 365 9.42 -8.27 8.98
N GLU A 366 8.63 -7.40 8.36
CA GLU A 366 8.78 -7.02 6.95
C GLU A 366 10.06 -6.20 6.76
N ILE A 367 11.11 -6.79 6.19
CA ILE A 367 12.35 -6.06 5.89
C ILE A 367 12.22 -5.32 4.57
N SER A 368 11.68 -4.10 4.64
CA SER A 368 12.41 -2.98 4.05
C SER A 368 13.56 -2.63 5.01
N LEU A 369 14.73 -2.21 4.51
CA LEU A 369 15.90 -1.91 5.35
C LEU A 369 15.74 -0.68 6.28
N LEU A 370 14.53 -0.09 6.37
CA LEU A 370 14.25 1.16 7.09
C LEU A 370 12.98 1.14 7.97
N SER A 371 12.18 0.07 7.99
CA SER A 371 10.96 0.00 8.81
C SER A 371 10.73 -1.36 9.45
N ARG A 372 10.34 -1.41 10.73
CA ARG A 372 10.01 -2.66 11.44
C ARG A 372 8.51 -2.75 11.73
N HIS A 373 7.85 -3.75 11.17
CA HIS A 373 6.46 -4.08 11.44
C HIS A 373 6.40 -5.42 12.17
N ARG A 374 6.27 -5.41 13.50
CA ARG A 374 6.10 -6.65 14.27
C ARG A 374 4.70 -7.21 14.08
N LEU A 375 4.60 -8.45 13.60
CA LEU A 375 3.57 -9.38 14.08
C LEU A 375 4.19 -10.30 15.14
N SER A 376 3.40 -10.63 16.16
CA SER A 376 3.76 -11.60 17.20
C SER A 376 3.00 -12.89 16.94
N LEU A 377 3.65 -13.87 16.33
CA LEU A 377 3.14 -15.24 16.26
C LEU A 377 3.72 -16.10 17.39
N PRO A 378 2.98 -17.09 17.92
CA PRO A 378 3.57 -18.11 18.79
C PRO A 378 4.65 -18.89 18.02
N SER A 379 5.91 -18.85 18.46
CA SER A 379 6.98 -19.68 17.87
C SER A 379 6.93 -21.08 18.49
N VAL A 380 5.87 -21.80 18.15
CA VAL A 380 5.74 -23.24 18.41
C VAL A 380 5.65 -24.03 17.10
N PHE A 381 5.64 -23.34 15.95
CA PHE A 381 5.66 -23.98 14.63
C PHE A 381 7.07 -24.46 14.28
N SER A 382 7.15 -25.67 13.72
CA SER A 382 8.36 -26.36 13.32
C SER A 382 8.76 -26.04 11.87
N GLU A 383 7.79 -25.64 11.04
CA GLU A 383 7.95 -25.46 9.60
C GLU A 383 7.03 -24.36 9.06
N ILE A 384 7.48 -23.69 7.99
CA ILE A 384 6.76 -22.61 7.29
C ILE A 384 6.85 -22.86 5.78
N LEU A 385 5.70 -23.10 5.14
CA LEU A 385 5.55 -23.29 3.70
C LEU A 385 5.02 -22.02 3.02
N GLY A 386 5.39 -21.83 1.75
CA GLY A 386 5.05 -20.64 0.95
C GLY A 386 6.19 -19.60 0.87
N PRO A 387 5.90 -18.36 0.43
CA PRO A 387 4.56 -17.81 0.16
C PRO A 387 3.87 -18.46 -1.05
N CYS A 388 2.58 -18.72 -0.91
CA CYS A 388 1.67 -19.00 -2.02
C CYS A 388 0.69 -17.84 -2.11
N ASN A 389 0.83 -16.97 -3.12
CA ASN A 389 0.01 -15.74 -3.29
C ASN A 389 0.00 -14.81 -2.05
N GLY A 390 1.09 -14.80 -1.27
CA GLY A 390 1.21 -14.05 0.00
C GLY A 390 0.63 -14.74 1.23
N ILE A 391 0.07 -15.96 1.07
CA ILE A 391 -0.39 -16.82 2.15
C ILE A 391 0.73 -17.79 2.53
N TYR A 392 0.88 -18.06 3.83
CA TYR A 392 1.82 -19.03 4.39
C TYR A 392 1.07 -20.12 5.12
N CYS A 393 1.61 -21.34 5.12
CA CYS A 393 1.14 -22.44 5.94
C CYS A 393 2.19 -22.75 7.01
N PHE A 394 1.81 -22.61 8.27
CA PHE A 394 2.62 -22.90 9.45
C PHE A 394 2.24 -24.30 9.98
N ILE A 395 3.23 -25.15 10.20
CA ILE A 395 3.05 -26.51 10.71
C ILE A 395 3.82 -26.66 12.03
N ARG A 396 3.14 -27.17 13.06
CA ARG A 396 3.70 -27.53 14.36
C ARG A 396 3.67 -29.04 14.52
N LEU A 397 4.83 -29.60 14.83
CA LEU A 397 5.00 -30.96 15.29
C LEU A 397 5.18 -30.96 16.82
N ASN A 398 4.68 -32.00 17.48
CA ASN A 398 4.91 -32.21 18.91
C ASN A 398 6.31 -32.79 19.20
N VAL A 399 6.59 -33.10 20.47
CA VAL A 399 7.88 -33.69 20.90
C VAL A 399 8.13 -35.13 20.41
N GLU A 400 7.12 -35.79 19.87
CA GLU A 400 7.18 -37.12 19.23
C GLU A 400 7.21 -37.03 17.69
N PHE A 401 7.31 -35.81 17.14
CA PHE A 401 7.24 -35.48 15.71
C PHE A 401 5.89 -35.76 15.04
N GLU A 402 4.82 -35.95 15.83
CA GLU A 402 3.46 -36.07 15.32
C GLU A 402 2.85 -34.69 15.05
N LEU A 403 1.86 -34.64 14.16
CA LEU A 403 1.19 -33.41 13.75
C LEU A 403 0.30 -32.86 14.89
N ASP A 404 0.51 -31.60 15.27
CA ASP A 404 -0.13 -30.99 16.45
C ASP A 404 -0.94 -29.72 16.09
N LEU A 405 -0.43 -28.85 15.22
CA LEU A 405 -1.22 -27.71 14.73
C LEU A 405 -0.82 -27.28 13.32
N ILE A 406 -1.82 -27.01 12.47
CA ILE A 406 -1.65 -26.34 11.18
C ILE A 406 -2.41 -25.01 11.20
N ALA A 407 -1.77 -23.94 10.74
CA ALA A 407 -2.40 -22.64 10.58
C ALA A 407 -2.00 -21.96 9.26
N LEU A 408 -2.98 -21.44 8.54
CA LEU A 408 -2.77 -20.53 7.41
C LEU A 408 -2.73 -19.08 7.90
N ALA A 409 -1.91 -18.24 7.25
CA ALA A 409 -1.86 -16.80 7.52
C ALA A 409 -1.65 -15.95 6.26
N ASN A 410 -2.32 -14.79 6.20
CA ASN A 410 -1.87 -13.66 5.38
C ASN A 410 -1.31 -12.59 6.34
N VAL A 411 0.01 -12.41 6.31
CA VAL A 411 0.76 -11.50 7.20
C VAL A 411 0.42 -10.02 6.93
N SER A 412 0.17 -9.67 5.67
CA SER A 412 -0.18 -8.31 5.21
C SER A 412 -1.55 -7.88 5.74
N LEU A 413 -2.52 -8.79 5.70
CA LEU A 413 -3.88 -8.60 6.22
C LEU A 413 -3.97 -8.79 7.74
N ARG A 414 -3.00 -9.49 8.34
CA ARG A 414 -3.02 -10.00 9.72
C ARG A 414 -4.11 -11.04 9.98
N GLU A 415 -4.49 -11.77 8.94
CA GLU A 415 -5.46 -12.86 9.02
C GLU A 415 -4.77 -14.17 9.40
N PHE A 416 -5.43 -14.96 10.25
CA PHE A 416 -4.97 -16.27 10.72
C PHE A 416 -6.15 -17.25 10.75
N LYS A 417 -5.91 -18.49 10.32
CA LYS A 417 -6.94 -19.53 10.23
C LYS A 417 -6.33 -20.89 10.55
N VAL A 418 -6.72 -21.46 11.70
CA VAL A 418 -6.39 -22.84 12.05
C VAL A 418 -7.07 -23.77 11.04
N VAL A 419 -6.31 -24.76 10.55
CA VAL A 419 -6.82 -25.86 9.73
C VAL A 419 -7.36 -26.94 10.67
N PRO A 420 -8.55 -27.53 10.43
CA PRO A 420 -9.10 -28.58 11.27
C PRO A 420 -8.16 -29.78 11.44
N ASP A 421 -8.17 -30.37 12.64
CA ASP A 421 -7.34 -31.52 12.99
C ASP A 421 -7.55 -32.68 11.99
N LEU A 422 -6.44 -33.32 11.62
CA LEU A 422 -6.43 -34.46 10.71
C LEU A 422 -7.18 -35.65 11.32
N SER A 423 -8.44 -35.82 10.93
CA SER A 423 -9.41 -36.66 11.65
C SER A 423 -9.29 -38.17 11.35
N ILE A 424 -8.07 -38.66 11.09
CA ILE A 424 -7.81 -40.06 10.75
C ILE A 424 -7.42 -40.81 12.03
N SER A 425 -8.19 -41.84 12.38
CA SER A 425 -8.03 -42.59 13.62
C SER A 425 -7.03 -43.74 13.47
N HIS A 426 -5.99 -43.73 14.30
CA HIS A 426 -4.98 -44.81 14.37
C HIS A 426 -5.03 -45.52 15.73
N PRO A 427 -4.79 -46.84 15.79
CA PRO A 427 -4.60 -47.55 17.05
C PRO A 427 -3.51 -46.92 17.93
N HIS A 428 -3.71 -46.88 19.25
CA HIS A 428 -2.73 -46.32 20.20
C HIS A 428 -1.34 -46.99 20.19
N SER A 429 -1.20 -48.17 19.57
CA SER A 429 0.09 -48.82 19.34
C SER A 429 0.89 -48.22 18.17
N GLN A 430 0.30 -47.29 17.40
CA GLN A 430 0.92 -46.68 16.22
C GLN A 430 1.24 -45.20 16.47
N SER A 431 2.36 -44.72 15.94
CA SER A 431 2.68 -43.30 15.81
C SER A 431 2.49 -42.83 14.37
N GLN A 432 2.13 -41.56 14.21
CA GLN A 432 1.92 -40.89 12.94
C GLN A 432 2.96 -39.78 12.77
N SER A 433 3.86 -39.93 11.80
CA SER A 433 4.87 -38.92 11.48
C SER A 433 4.57 -38.27 10.12
N VAL A 434 4.70 -36.94 10.05
CA VAL A 434 4.69 -36.23 8.77
C VAL A 434 6.05 -36.48 8.09
N LYS A 435 6.04 -37.01 6.87
CA LYS A 435 7.26 -37.27 6.08
C LYS A 435 7.53 -36.19 5.04
N LEU A 436 6.47 -35.60 4.48
CA LEU A 436 6.53 -34.61 3.42
C LEU A 436 5.26 -33.75 3.47
N CYS A 437 5.38 -32.47 3.18
CA CYS A 437 4.29 -31.49 3.24
C CYS A 437 4.42 -30.45 2.11
N GLY A 438 3.29 -29.98 1.57
CA GLY A 438 3.27 -29.03 0.46
C GLY A 438 2.04 -28.14 0.48
N PHE A 439 2.25 -26.84 0.37
CA PHE A 439 1.19 -25.85 0.27
C PHE A 439 1.21 -25.21 -1.12
N GLY A 440 0.03 -25.09 -1.74
CA GLY A 440 -0.11 -24.53 -3.08
C GLY A 440 -1.55 -24.18 -3.45
N PHE A 441 -1.77 -23.84 -4.71
CA PHE A 441 -3.03 -23.27 -5.21
C PHE A 441 -3.49 -23.95 -6.49
N ASP A 442 -4.69 -24.52 -6.44
CA ASP A 442 -5.40 -25.04 -7.60
C ASP A 442 -6.11 -23.90 -8.35
N ARG A 443 -5.50 -23.47 -9.46
CA ARG A 443 -6.05 -22.47 -10.40
C ARG A 443 -7.33 -22.90 -11.12
N LYS A 444 -7.68 -24.18 -11.16
CA LYS A 444 -8.85 -24.75 -11.87
C LYS A 444 -10.07 -24.85 -10.97
N THR A 445 -9.90 -25.20 -9.69
CA THR A 445 -11.00 -25.17 -8.70
C THR A 445 -11.04 -23.88 -7.88
N ASN A 446 -10.04 -23.00 -8.03
CA ASN A 446 -9.83 -21.82 -7.19
C ASN A 446 -9.82 -22.22 -5.70
N ASP A 447 -8.80 -22.97 -5.29
CA ASP A 447 -8.69 -23.50 -3.94
C ASP A 447 -7.22 -23.59 -3.47
N TYR A 448 -7.00 -23.36 -2.17
CA TYR A 448 -5.70 -23.57 -1.54
C TYR A 448 -5.66 -24.98 -0.95
N LYS A 449 -4.64 -25.74 -1.35
CA LYS A 449 -4.48 -27.13 -0.96
C LYS A 449 -3.22 -27.30 -0.11
N LEU A 450 -3.33 -28.17 0.89
CA LEU A 450 -2.20 -28.66 1.68
C LEU A 450 -2.15 -30.17 1.51
N VAL A 451 -1.10 -30.66 0.84
CA VAL A 451 -0.79 -32.09 0.73
C VAL A 451 0.16 -32.49 1.85
N LEU A 452 -0.10 -33.62 2.50
CA LEU A 452 0.82 -34.27 3.44
C LEU A 452 1.03 -35.73 3.02
N ILE A 453 2.25 -36.24 3.19
CA ILE A 453 2.52 -37.67 3.26
C ILE A 453 2.77 -38.03 4.71
N LEU A 454 1.97 -38.96 5.21
CA LEU A 454 1.96 -39.43 6.58
C LEU A 454 2.49 -40.86 6.60
N SER A 455 3.33 -41.19 7.57
CA SER A 455 3.86 -42.55 7.72
C SER A 455 3.59 -43.08 9.13
N TYR A 456 3.15 -44.33 9.18
CA TYR A 456 2.73 -45.02 10.39
C TYR A 456 3.77 -46.05 10.80
N ALA A 457 4.18 -45.96 12.06
CA ALA A 457 5.13 -46.86 12.67
C ALA A 457 4.56 -47.50 13.94
N ASP A 458 4.95 -48.73 14.24
CA ASP A 458 4.64 -49.36 15.52
C ASP A 458 5.49 -48.70 16.62
N ARG A 459 4.85 -48.22 17.69
CA ARG A 459 5.50 -47.45 18.77
C ARG A 459 6.50 -48.27 19.60
N ALA A 460 6.39 -49.61 19.59
CA ALA A 460 7.27 -50.47 20.38
C ALA A 460 8.57 -50.84 19.63
N THR A 461 8.52 -50.90 18.30
CA THR A 461 9.63 -51.32 17.44
C THR A 461 10.23 -50.19 16.60
N GLY A 462 9.50 -49.09 16.39
CA GLY A 462 9.88 -48.01 15.47
C GLY A 462 9.83 -48.42 13.99
N ILE A 463 9.23 -49.58 13.67
CA ILE A 463 9.13 -50.07 12.30
C ILE A 463 7.94 -49.41 11.62
N GLU A 464 8.23 -48.62 10.59
CA GLU A 464 7.25 -48.07 9.65
C GLU A 464 6.67 -49.19 8.78
N PHE A 465 5.35 -49.22 8.60
CA PHE A 465 4.65 -50.28 7.86
C PHE A 465 3.59 -49.77 6.86
N ASP A 466 3.18 -48.50 6.93
CA ASP A 466 2.17 -47.89 6.05
C ASP A 466 2.48 -46.40 5.79
N CYS A 467 2.02 -45.90 4.64
CA CYS A 467 2.08 -44.49 4.25
C CYS A 467 0.75 -44.07 3.62
N LYS A 468 0.29 -42.84 3.92
CA LYS A 468 -0.94 -42.26 3.36
C LYS A 468 -0.70 -40.84 2.88
N GLU A 469 -1.03 -40.57 1.63
CA GLU A 469 -1.13 -39.25 1.06
C GLU A 469 -2.52 -38.64 1.35
N VAL A 470 -2.53 -37.45 1.94
CA VAL A 470 -3.78 -36.72 2.27
C VAL A 470 -3.74 -35.30 1.74
N VAL A 471 -4.90 -34.80 1.31
CA VAL A 471 -5.08 -33.42 0.86
C VAL A 471 -6.16 -32.75 1.68
N TYR A 472 -5.82 -31.61 2.28
CA TYR A 472 -6.78 -30.64 2.79
C TYR A 472 -7.16 -29.64 1.69
N SER A 473 -8.46 -29.36 1.58
CA SER A 473 -9.03 -28.30 0.74
C SER A 473 -9.52 -27.15 1.61
N LEU A 474 -9.04 -25.93 1.37
CA LEU A 474 -9.48 -24.74 2.12
C LEU A 474 -10.94 -24.37 1.81
N ARG A 475 -11.39 -24.65 0.58
CA ARG A 475 -12.76 -24.50 0.08
C ARG A 475 -13.74 -25.46 0.76
N SER A 476 -13.44 -26.76 0.83
CA SER A 476 -14.31 -27.73 1.53
C SER A 476 -14.15 -27.70 3.04
N LYS A 477 -13.01 -27.20 3.54
CA LYS A 477 -12.59 -27.23 4.94
C LYS A 477 -12.44 -28.66 5.48
N SER A 478 -12.07 -29.60 4.62
CA SER A 478 -11.96 -31.02 4.95
C SER A 478 -10.67 -31.65 4.43
N TRP A 479 -10.19 -32.65 5.15
CA TRP A 479 -9.19 -33.60 4.68
C TRP A 479 -9.84 -34.71 3.84
N ARG A 480 -9.06 -35.31 2.95
CA ARG A 480 -9.33 -36.63 2.34
C ARG A 480 -8.01 -37.34 2.04
N GLU A 481 -8.06 -38.66 2.04
CA GLU A 481 -7.00 -39.52 1.51
C GLU A 481 -7.00 -39.45 -0.04
N LEU A 482 -5.84 -39.63 -0.66
CA LEU A 482 -5.72 -39.84 -2.10
C LEU A 482 -5.56 -41.34 -2.38
N ASP A 483 -6.37 -41.88 -3.29
CA ASP A 483 -6.24 -43.27 -3.76
C ASP A 483 -5.11 -43.37 -4.80
N LEU A 484 -3.87 -43.19 -4.35
CA LEU A 484 -2.66 -43.21 -5.17
C LEU A 484 -2.04 -44.61 -5.15
N THR A 485 -1.89 -45.22 -6.33
CA THR A 485 -1.33 -46.57 -6.48
C THR A 485 0.20 -46.60 -6.38
N PHE A 486 0.80 -45.88 -5.44
CA PHE A 486 2.23 -45.98 -5.15
C PHE A 486 2.50 -47.21 -4.27
N PRO A 487 3.45 -48.09 -4.61
CA PRO A 487 3.95 -49.08 -3.67
C PRO A 487 4.57 -48.36 -2.46
N TYR A 488 4.27 -48.81 -1.25
CA TYR A 488 4.86 -48.30 0.01
C TYR A 488 6.41 -48.22 -0.03
N ALA A 489 7.04 -49.10 -0.80
CA ALA A 489 8.48 -49.05 -1.08
C ALA A 489 8.92 -47.76 -1.80
N GLU A 490 8.20 -47.30 -2.82
CA GLU A 490 8.58 -46.10 -3.58
C GLU A 490 8.55 -44.85 -2.70
N VAL A 491 7.51 -44.69 -1.88
CA VAL A 491 7.38 -43.56 -0.95
C VAL A 491 8.47 -43.58 0.12
N THR A 492 8.85 -44.76 0.62
CA THR A 492 9.95 -44.89 1.60
C THR A 492 11.35 -44.71 0.99
N HIS A 493 11.53 -44.96 -0.31
CA HIS A 493 12.80 -44.64 -1.02
C HIS A 493 13.05 -43.14 -1.19
N TRP A 494 12.00 -42.30 -1.22
CA TRP A 494 12.13 -40.84 -1.32
C TRP A 494 12.81 -40.21 -0.09
N LEU A 495 12.81 -40.92 1.04
CA LEU A 495 13.27 -40.42 2.34
C LEU A 495 14.76 -40.70 2.59
N SER A 496 15.49 -39.69 3.06
CA SER A 496 16.92 -39.80 3.39
C SER A 496 17.16 -40.73 4.58
N PRO A 497 18.16 -41.63 4.54
CA PRO A 497 18.42 -42.57 5.64
C PRO A 497 18.90 -41.85 6.92
N PHE A 498 19.44 -40.64 6.79
CA PHE A 498 19.86 -39.80 7.91
C PHE A 498 18.68 -39.37 8.82
N CYS A 499 17.43 -39.45 8.34
CA CYS A 499 16.23 -39.20 9.12
C CYS A 499 15.96 -40.25 10.22
N LYS A 500 16.62 -41.43 10.19
CA LYS A 500 16.45 -42.49 11.21
C LYS A 500 17.59 -42.63 12.22
N ILE A 501 18.69 -41.90 12.05
CA ILE A 501 19.92 -42.04 12.87
C ILE A 501 20.28 -40.73 13.62
N SER A 502 19.71 -39.60 13.21
CA SER A 502 20.08 -38.28 13.72
C SER A 502 19.23 -37.85 14.93
N TYR A 503 19.77 -37.96 16.15
CA TYR A 503 19.14 -37.48 17.40
C TYR A 503 19.06 -35.93 17.53
N TRP A 504 18.87 -35.18 16.43
CA TRP A 504 18.81 -33.72 16.45
C TRP A 504 17.98 -33.11 15.30
N PRO A 505 17.13 -32.08 15.50
CA PRO A 505 15.98 -31.81 14.61
C PRO A 505 16.25 -31.04 13.30
N PHE A 506 17.50 -30.96 12.82
CA PHE A 506 17.92 -29.90 11.87
C PHE A 506 17.74 -30.19 10.36
N LEU A 507 17.05 -31.26 9.96
CA LEU A 507 16.96 -31.66 8.54
C LEU A 507 15.72 -31.15 7.78
N LEU A 508 14.62 -30.77 8.45
CA LEU A 508 13.41 -30.28 7.77
C LEU A 508 13.53 -28.85 7.18
N THR A 509 14.69 -28.20 7.28
CA THR A 509 14.89 -26.81 6.80
C THR A 509 15.45 -26.67 5.39
N SER A 510 15.93 -27.75 4.76
CA SER A 510 16.28 -27.78 3.32
C SER A 510 15.18 -28.39 2.45
N ASP A 511 14.37 -29.26 3.05
CA ASP A 511 13.49 -30.18 2.32
C ASP A 511 12.00 -29.75 2.40
N SER A 512 11.71 -28.62 3.06
CA SER A 512 10.37 -28.04 3.18
C SER A 512 9.77 -27.63 1.82
N GLY A 513 8.51 -27.98 1.58
CA GLY A 513 7.86 -27.88 0.25
C GLY A 513 7.96 -26.52 -0.42
N THR A 514 8.67 -26.49 -1.56
CA THR A 514 9.00 -25.28 -2.33
C THR A 514 7.92 -24.98 -3.37
N TYR A 515 7.18 -23.87 -3.19
CA TYR A 515 6.09 -23.49 -4.10
C TYR A 515 6.61 -22.75 -5.35
N VAL A 516 6.33 -23.29 -6.54
CA VAL A 516 6.66 -22.70 -7.85
C VAL A 516 5.54 -23.06 -8.85
N ASN A 517 5.11 -22.12 -9.70
CA ASN A 517 4.13 -22.32 -10.77
C ASN A 517 2.89 -23.17 -10.38
N GLY A 518 2.25 -22.86 -9.25
CA GLY A 518 1.08 -23.57 -8.73
C GLY A 518 1.38 -24.81 -7.88
N ASN A 519 2.60 -25.36 -7.93
CA ASN A 519 2.94 -26.69 -7.42
C ASN A 519 3.96 -26.64 -6.26
N SER A 520 3.87 -27.60 -5.33
CA SER A 520 4.89 -27.81 -4.29
C SER A 520 5.96 -28.79 -4.77
N HIS A 521 7.23 -28.46 -4.55
CA HIS A 521 8.41 -29.22 -4.99
C HIS A 521 9.27 -29.66 -3.81
N TRP A 522 9.91 -30.82 -3.95
CA TRP A 522 10.84 -31.40 -2.99
C TRP A 522 12.02 -32.02 -3.72
N LEU A 523 13.20 -31.96 -3.11
CA LEU A 523 14.34 -32.75 -3.54
C LEU A 523 14.28 -34.09 -2.79
N VAL A 524 14.26 -35.21 -3.52
CA VAL A 524 14.21 -36.56 -2.93
C VAL A 524 15.40 -37.40 -3.36
N SER A 525 15.71 -38.44 -2.57
CA SER A 525 16.57 -39.54 -2.98
C SER A 525 15.80 -40.52 -3.87
N ASP A 526 16.49 -41.15 -4.83
CA ASP A 526 15.97 -42.23 -5.69
C ASP A 526 16.78 -43.53 -5.46
N THR A 527 17.41 -43.65 -4.29
CA THR A 527 18.39 -44.71 -3.96
C THR A 527 17.71 -45.94 -3.35
N THR A 528 17.81 -47.10 -4.02
CA THR A 528 17.06 -48.30 -3.65
C THR A 528 17.79 -49.27 -2.71
N HIS A 529 19.12 -49.21 -2.60
CA HIS A 529 19.91 -50.13 -1.77
C HIS A 529 20.96 -49.42 -0.91
N TRP A 530 20.92 -49.67 0.41
CA TRP A 530 21.78 -49.03 1.42
C TRP A 530 23.07 -49.81 1.76
N LEU A 531 23.30 -50.97 1.13
CA LEU A 531 24.37 -51.92 1.48
C LEU A 531 25.50 -51.99 0.44
N ALA A 532 25.37 -51.26 -0.66
CA ALA A 532 26.42 -51.05 -1.65
C ALA A 532 26.94 -49.60 -1.54
N ASN A 533 28.15 -49.37 -2.05
CA ASN A 533 28.84 -48.08 -1.97
C ASN A 533 28.44 -47.16 -3.13
N ASP A 534 27.13 -47.14 -3.44
CA ASP A 534 26.55 -46.63 -4.69
C ASP A 534 26.21 -45.13 -4.63
N ASP A 535 26.15 -44.49 -5.81
CA ASP A 535 25.82 -43.08 -5.96
C ASP A 535 24.38 -42.76 -5.52
N ILE A 536 24.25 -41.91 -4.50
CA ILE A 536 22.97 -41.33 -4.07
C ILE A 536 22.43 -40.45 -5.19
N ARG A 537 21.40 -40.92 -5.90
CA ARG A 537 20.73 -40.14 -6.94
C ARG A 537 19.67 -39.24 -6.33
N TYR A 538 19.68 -37.98 -6.75
CA TYR A 538 18.68 -36.99 -6.36
C TYR A 538 17.75 -36.69 -7.54
N THR A 539 16.47 -36.46 -7.27
CA THR A 539 15.44 -36.06 -8.25
C THR A 539 14.54 -35.00 -7.64
N ILE A 540 14.01 -34.08 -8.44
CA ILE A 540 12.98 -33.15 -7.97
C ILE A 540 11.62 -33.83 -8.18
N ARG A 541 10.88 -34.07 -7.10
CA ARG A 541 9.47 -34.46 -7.15
C ARG A 541 8.61 -33.22 -6.93
N TYR A 542 7.42 -33.20 -7.51
CA TYR A 542 6.43 -32.16 -7.22
C TYR A 542 5.01 -32.70 -7.22
N PHE A 543 4.12 -32.04 -6.50
CA PHE A 543 2.70 -32.37 -6.48
C PHE A 543 1.95 -31.34 -7.32
N ASP A 544 1.27 -31.83 -8.35
CA ASP A 544 0.42 -31.03 -9.21
C ASP A 544 -0.85 -30.64 -8.45
N MET A 545 -1.03 -29.36 -8.11
CA MET A 545 -2.18 -28.93 -7.33
C MET A 545 -3.50 -28.98 -8.11
N VAL A 546 -3.45 -29.10 -9.44
CA VAL A 546 -4.62 -29.09 -10.34
C VAL A 546 -5.09 -30.50 -10.71
N ASP A 547 -4.13 -31.38 -11.02
CA ASP A 547 -4.40 -32.78 -11.39
C ASP A 547 -4.23 -33.75 -10.20
N GLU A 548 -3.70 -33.29 -9.07
CA GLU A 548 -3.53 -34.02 -7.80
C GLU A 548 -2.62 -35.27 -7.88
N VAL A 549 -1.60 -35.19 -8.73
CA VAL A 549 -0.63 -36.26 -8.99
C VAL A 549 0.79 -35.85 -8.65
N PHE A 550 1.58 -36.79 -8.15
CA PHE A 550 3.02 -36.62 -8.02
C PHE A 550 3.73 -36.79 -9.37
N ARG A 551 4.50 -35.78 -9.76
CA ARG A 551 5.30 -35.71 -10.98
C ARG A 551 6.78 -35.55 -10.62
N ARG A 552 7.66 -35.54 -11.64
CA ARG A 552 9.11 -35.38 -11.47
C ARG A 552 9.70 -34.39 -12.48
N ILE A 553 10.81 -33.78 -12.09
CA ILE A 553 11.71 -32.94 -12.91
C ILE A 553 13.13 -33.49 -12.73
N SER A 554 13.87 -33.63 -13.81
CA SER A 554 15.28 -34.02 -13.75
C SER A 554 16.12 -32.86 -13.22
N LEU A 555 17.21 -33.17 -12.50
CA LEU A 555 18.20 -32.17 -12.15
C LEU A 555 18.94 -31.67 -13.41
N PRO A 556 19.52 -30.45 -13.37
CA PRO A 556 20.46 -29.99 -14.39
C PRO A 556 21.58 -31.00 -14.63
N LYS A 557 22.26 -30.90 -15.78
CA LYS A 557 23.49 -31.67 -16.09
C LYS A 557 24.64 -31.16 -15.21
N LEU A 558 24.69 -31.67 -13.97
CA LEU A 558 25.64 -31.28 -12.93
C LEU A 558 27.09 -31.64 -13.32
N PRO A 559 28.10 -30.95 -12.77
CA PRO A 559 29.50 -31.29 -13.02
C PRO A 559 29.84 -32.71 -12.56
N GLU A 560 30.75 -33.37 -13.28
CA GLU A 560 31.30 -34.67 -12.92
C GLU A 560 32.19 -34.58 -11.66
N PHE A 561 31.55 -34.54 -10.49
CA PHE A 561 32.21 -34.84 -9.22
C PHE A 561 32.38 -36.36 -9.08
N SER A 562 33.43 -36.79 -8.38
CA SER A 562 33.86 -38.19 -8.29
C SER A 562 32.86 -39.15 -7.66
N SER A 563 31.81 -38.63 -7.02
CA SER A 563 30.56 -39.32 -6.71
C SER A 563 29.45 -38.27 -6.51
N TYR A 564 28.20 -38.63 -6.77
CA TYR A 564 27.04 -37.88 -6.23
C TYR A 564 27.00 -37.97 -4.69
N GLY A 565 27.60 -39.03 -4.13
CA GLY A 565 27.91 -39.16 -2.71
C GLY A 565 28.70 -37.99 -2.11
N ASP A 566 29.42 -37.19 -2.91
CA ASP A 566 30.25 -36.06 -2.47
C ASP A 566 29.55 -34.68 -2.54
N MET A 567 28.24 -34.61 -2.74
CA MET A 567 27.52 -33.35 -3.04
C MET A 567 26.31 -33.04 -2.12
N TYR A 568 26.11 -31.75 -1.79
CA TYR A 568 24.86 -31.21 -1.25
C TYR A 568 24.13 -30.44 -2.36
N VAL A 569 22.82 -30.65 -2.47
CA VAL A 569 21.94 -29.97 -3.41
C VAL A 569 20.74 -29.44 -2.64
N ASN A 570 20.33 -28.19 -2.90
CA ASN A 570 19.12 -27.59 -2.36
C ASN A 570 18.28 -27.03 -3.53
N ILE A 571 16.96 -27.19 -3.48
CA ILE A 571 16.03 -26.44 -4.34
C ILE A 571 15.62 -25.13 -3.66
N ASN A 572 15.33 -24.09 -4.43
CA ASN A 572 14.71 -22.85 -3.93
C ASN A 572 13.74 -22.29 -4.96
N ALA A 573 12.58 -21.81 -4.51
CA ALA A 573 11.73 -20.93 -5.30
C ALA A 573 12.38 -19.55 -5.35
N LEU A 574 12.65 -19.03 -6.54
CA LEU A 574 13.05 -17.64 -6.70
C LEU A 574 11.81 -16.75 -6.67
N TYR A 575 12.01 -15.53 -6.20
CA TYR A 575 11.02 -14.45 -6.21
C TYR A 575 10.44 -14.13 -7.60
N THR A 576 11.10 -14.58 -8.68
CA THR A 576 10.66 -14.53 -10.08
C THR A 576 9.77 -15.73 -10.50
N ASP A 577 9.16 -16.44 -9.54
CA ASP A 577 8.43 -17.71 -9.73
C ASP A 577 9.22 -18.77 -10.53
N SER A 578 10.56 -18.71 -10.49
CA SER A 578 11.45 -19.64 -11.21
C SER A 578 12.01 -20.70 -10.26
N LEU A 579 12.06 -21.96 -10.70
CA LEU A 579 12.69 -23.02 -9.93
C LEU A 579 14.22 -22.92 -10.05
N SER A 580 14.92 -23.00 -8.92
CA SER A 580 16.38 -22.94 -8.88
C SER A 580 16.99 -24.06 -8.06
N VAL A 581 18.21 -24.46 -8.44
CA VAL A 581 19.00 -25.50 -7.78
C VAL A 581 20.34 -24.88 -7.37
N VAL A 582 20.68 -24.99 -6.09
CA VAL A 582 21.97 -24.58 -5.54
C VAL A 582 22.77 -25.83 -5.18
N VAL A 583 23.99 -25.91 -5.70
CA VAL A 583 24.83 -27.12 -5.70
C VAL A 583 26.15 -26.79 -4.99
N ARG A 584 26.60 -27.64 -4.07
CA ARG A 584 27.95 -27.52 -3.49
C ARG A 584 28.54 -28.90 -3.13
N PRO A 585 29.86 -29.03 -3.07
CA PRO A 585 30.51 -30.24 -2.55
C PRO A 585 30.37 -30.38 -1.02
N LYS A 586 30.39 -31.63 -0.52
CA LYS A 586 30.41 -31.99 0.91
C LYS A 586 31.77 -31.79 1.56
N SER A 587 32.85 -32.04 0.79
CA SER A 587 34.23 -31.91 1.26
C SER A 587 34.53 -30.47 1.72
N TYR A 588 34.94 -30.29 2.98
CA TYR A 588 35.28 -28.99 3.58
C TYR A 588 36.65 -28.46 3.09
N ILE A 589 36.78 -28.29 1.78
CA ILE A 589 37.98 -27.83 1.08
C ILE A 589 37.80 -26.32 0.83
N PRO A 590 38.71 -25.45 1.33
CA PRO A 590 38.54 -23.99 1.27
C PRO A 590 38.30 -23.44 -0.15
N ASP A 591 38.90 -24.07 -1.16
CA ASP A 591 38.95 -23.56 -2.53
C ASP A 591 37.72 -23.88 -3.39
N LYS A 592 36.72 -24.63 -2.88
CA LYS A 592 35.57 -25.07 -3.69
C LYS A 592 34.43 -24.05 -3.72
N THR A 593 33.75 -24.01 -4.87
CA THR A 593 32.64 -23.09 -5.18
C THR A 593 31.27 -23.77 -5.03
N CYS A 594 30.22 -22.96 -4.91
CA CYS A 594 28.84 -23.36 -5.14
C CYS A 594 28.42 -23.01 -6.58
N GLU A 595 27.53 -23.79 -7.18
CA GLU A 595 26.88 -23.44 -8.45
C GLU A 595 25.40 -23.11 -8.24
N VAL A 596 24.88 -22.19 -9.05
CA VAL A 596 23.45 -21.84 -9.08
C VAL A 596 22.93 -22.10 -10.48
N TRP A 597 21.83 -22.85 -10.56
CA TRP A 597 21.14 -23.20 -11.79
C TRP A 597 19.68 -22.72 -11.72
N ILE A 598 19.11 -22.28 -12.84
CA ILE A 598 17.71 -21.87 -13.00
C ILE A 598 17.08 -22.66 -14.13
N MET A 599 15.83 -23.09 -13.95
CA MET A 599 14.95 -23.57 -15.01
C MET A 599 14.22 -22.36 -15.60
N HIS A 600 14.40 -22.09 -16.90
CA HIS A 600 13.69 -21.01 -17.58
C HIS A 600 12.26 -21.40 -17.93
N ASP A 601 12.08 -22.57 -18.53
CA ASP A 601 10.80 -23.05 -19.06
C ASP A 601 10.30 -24.15 -18.11
N TYR A 602 9.29 -23.82 -17.30
CA TYR A 602 8.87 -24.67 -16.19
C TYR A 602 8.42 -26.07 -16.66
N GLY A 603 9.12 -27.09 -16.17
CA GLY A 603 8.86 -28.50 -16.50
C GLY A 603 9.62 -29.03 -17.72
N ASP A 604 10.40 -28.20 -18.42
CA ASP A 604 11.33 -28.66 -19.45
C ASP A 604 12.73 -28.91 -18.86
N ASP A 605 13.09 -30.18 -18.77
CA ASP A 605 14.40 -30.68 -18.28
C ASP A 605 15.59 -30.18 -19.12
N GLU A 606 15.38 -29.70 -20.36
CA GLU A 606 16.46 -29.12 -21.19
C GLU A 606 16.66 -27.60 -20.96
N SER A 607 15.70 -26.91 -20.30
CA SER A 607 15.75 -25.45 -20.07
C SER A 607 16.64 -25.01 -18.89
N TRP A 608 17.29 -25.95 -18.21
CA TRP A 608 18.21 -25.69 -17.10
C TRP A 608 19.47 -24.94 -17.56
N THR A 609 19.64 -23.69 -17.12
CA THR A 609 20.86 -22.90 -17.35
C THR A 609 21.65 -22.67 -16.07
N LYS A 610 22.97 -22.58 -16.21
CA LYS A 610 23.89 -22.25 -15.13
C LYS A 610 23.98 -20.73 -14.98
N LEU A 611 23.38 -20.21 -13.91
CA LEU A 611 23.28 -18.78 -13.62
C LEU A 611 24.58 -18.19 -13.06
N ALA A 612 25.22 -18.91 -12.13
CA ALA A 612 26.38 -18.40 -11.39
C ALA A 612 27.29 -19.50 -10.86
N THR A 613 28.51 -19.11 -10.48
CA THR A 613 29.43 -19.90 -9.66
C THR A 613 30.01 -18.98 -8.59
N ILE A 614 29.94 -19.41 -7.33
CA ILE A 614 30.08 -18.54 -6.16
C ILE A 614 31.13 -19.13 -5.23
N GLY A 615 32.23 -18.42 -5.07
CA GLY A 615 33.31 -18.78 -4.15
C GLY A 615 34.71 -18.58 -4.74
N PRO A 616 35.76 -19.13 -4.10
CA PRO A 616 35.70 -19.89 -2.84
C PRO A 616 35.08 -19.09 -1.68
N ILE A 617 34.42 -19.78 -0.75
CA ILE A 617 33.72 -19.13 0.38
C ILE A 617 34.19 -19.73 1.71
N GLU A 618 35.03 -18.99 2.44
CA GLU A 618 35.59 -19.46 3.71
C GLU A 618 34.52 -19.62 4.80
N GLY A 619 34.52 -20.78 5.46
CA GLY A 619 33.92 -20.98 6.78
C GLY A 619 32.43 -21.30 6.86
N ILE A 620 31.73 -21.59 5.75
CA ILE A 620 30.29 -21.92 5.81
C ILE A 620 30.08 -23.40 6.18
N ALA A 621 29.32 -23.65 7.25
CA ALA A 621 28.95 -25.01 7.71
C ALA A 621 27.71 -25.62 7.01
N ARG A 622 26.95 -24.82 6.25
CA ARG A 622 25.74 -25.22 5.50
C ARG A 622 25.83 -24.76 4.03
N SER A 623 24.84 -25.09 3.21
CA SER A 623 24.69 -24.52 1.87
C SER A 623 24.17 -23.08 1.98
N PRO A 624 24.71 -22.10 1.23
CA PRO A 624 24.10 -20.78 1.14
C PRO A 624 22.73 -20.88 0.46
N LYS A 625 21.72 -20.18 0.97
CA LYS A 625 20.34 -20.21 0.47
C LYS A 625 20.12 -19.01 -0.45
N LEU A 626 19.78 -19.24 -1.72
CA LEU A 626 19.45 -18.15 -2.64
C LEU A 626 18.04 -17.64 -2.34
N LEU A 627 17.94 -16.40 -1.89
CA LEU A 627 16.67 -15.74 -1.55
C LEU A 627 16.02 -15.04 -2.75
N GLY A 628 16.80 -14.78 -3.81
CA GLY A 628 16.34 -14.17 -5.06
C GLY A 628 17.27 -13.09 -5.60
N PHE A 629 16.76 -12.37 -6.61
CA PHE A 629 17.41 -11.18 -7.15
C PHE A 629 17.26 -9.99 -6.20
N TRP A 630 18.29 -9.16 -6.15
CA TRP A 630 18.39 -7.93 -5.36
C TRP A 630 18.69 -6.73 -6.27
N GLN A 631 18.76 -5.55 -5.66
CA GLN A 631 18.98 -4.27 -6.32
C GLN A 631 20.10 -4.33 -7.38
N LYS A 632 19.81 -3.85 -8.60
CA LYS A 632 20.74 -3.78 -9.74
C LYS A 632 21.23 -5.13 -10.29
N GLY A 633 20.48 -6.21 -10.07
CA GLY A 633 20.83 -7.54 -10.61
C GLY A 633 21.91 -8.27 -9.80
N GLU A 634 22.01 -7.95 -8.50
CA GLU A 634 22.77 -8.74 -7.54
C GLU A 634 21.91 -9.89 -7.00
N PHE A 635 22.53 -10.86 -6.33
CA PHE A 635 21.85 -12.00 -5.70
C PHE A 635 21.93 -11.90 -4.19
N LEU A 636 20.81 -12.12 -3.50
CA LEU A 636 20.77 -12.15 -2.04
C LEU A 636 20.87 -13.58 -1.52
N PHE A 637 21.85 -13.84 -0.65
CA PHE A 637 22.03 -15.16 -0.02
C PHE A 637 21.96 -15.08 1.50
N GLU A 638 21.24 -16.02 2.12
CA GLU A 638 21.47 -16.39 3.52
C GLU A 638 22.81 -17.14 3.58
N TYR A 639 23.76 -16.59 4.35
CA TYR A 639 25.15 -17.07 4.46
C TYR A 639 25.34 -17.93 5.71
N ASP A 640 24.81 -17.46 6.83
CA ASP A 640 24.71 -18.18 8.11
C ASP A 640 23.51 -17.64 8.92
N GLU A 641 23.21 -18.21 10.10
CA GLU A 641 22.06 -17.83 10.95
C GLU A 641 22.12 -16.37 11.49
N GLU A 642 23.24 -15.67 11.26
CA GLU A 642 23.44 -14.26 11.58
C GLU A 642 23.74 -13.37 10.36
N GLN A 643 23.98 -13.89 9.15
CA GLN A 643 24.45 -13.10 8.01
C GLN A 643 23.69 -13.36 6.72
N VAL A 644 23.35 -12.26 6.05
CA VAL A 644 22.83 -12.23 4.67
C VAL A 644 23.79 -11.40 3.83
N ILE A 645 24.10 -11.84 2.62
CA ILE A 645 25.03 -11.16 1.71
C ILE A 645 24.35 -10.78 0.40
N SER A 646 24.75 -9.64 -0.17
CA SER A 646 24.52 -9.34 -1.59
C SER A 646 25.77 -9.74 -2.37
N TYR A 647 25.58 -10.50 -3.45
CA TYR A 647 26.64 -10.99 -4.33
C TYR A 647 26.38 -10.52 -5.76
N ASN A 648 27.33 -9.81 -6.34
CA ASN A 648 27.25 -9.28 -7.69
C ASN A 648 27.90 -10.27 -8.67
N PRO A 649 27.12 -10.95 -9.54
CA PRO A 649 27.65 -12.04 -10.38
C PRO A 649 28.64 -11.55 -11.43
N ASN A 650 28.41 -10.36 -12.01
CA ASN A 650 29.24 -9.76 -13.05
C ASN A 650 30.65 -9.41 -12.55
N THR A 651 30.80 -9.09 -11.26
CA THR A 651 32.08 -8.79 -10.63
C THR A 651 32.61 -9.91 -9.73
N GLN A 652 31.84 -10.99 -9.60
CA GLN A 652 32.06 -12.16 -8.74
C GLN A 652 32.38 -11.83 -7.27
N LYS A 653 31.76 -10.77 -6.73
CA LYS A 653 32.10 -10.23 -5.40
C LYS A 653 30.89 -10.03 -4.50
N ILE A 654 31.11 -10.26 -3.21
CA ILE A 654 30.21 -9.79 -2.15
C ILE A 654 30.29 -8.26 -2.11
N THR A 655 29.15 -7.59 -2.29
CA THR A 655 29.04 -6.12 -2.31
C THR A 655 28.53 -5.56 -0.98
N GLN A 656 27.66 -6.31 -0.30
CA GLN A 656 27.04 -5.91 0.97
C GLN A 656 26.93 -7.12 1.90
N LYS A 657 27.02 -6.87 3.21
CA LYS A 657 26.71 -7.83 4.27
C LYS A 657 25.73 -7.19 5.26
N PHE A 658 24.69 -7.93 5.63
CA PHE A 658 23.68 -7.55 6.61
C PHE A 658 23.70 -8.56 7.76
N ARG A 659 23.67 -8.09 9.01
CA ARG A 659 23.51 -8.97 10.17
C ARG A 659 22.03 -9.17 10.47
N ILE A 660 21.57 -10.41 10.47
CA ILE A 660 20.25 -10.86 10.90
C ILE A 660 20.36 -11.63 12.22
N CYS A 661 19.25 -12.22 12.67
CA CYS A 661 19.18 -13.09 13.85
C CYS A 661 17.94 -13.96 13.69
N GLY A 662 18.07 -15.08 12.97
CA GLY A 662 16.96 -15.88 12.45
C GLY A 662 17.20 -16.32 10.99
N SER A 663 16.20 -16.93 10.35
CA SER A 663 16.24 -17.26 8.90
C SER A 663 15.41 -16.25 8.08
N LEU A 664 15.64 -16.16 6.77
CA LEU A 664 14.79 -15.38 5.86
C LEU A 664 13.90 -16.28 4.99
N ARG A 665 12.63 -15.88 4.88
CA ARG A 665 11.69 -16.34 3.84
C ARG A 665 11.38 -15.17 2.90
N ALA A 666 11.02 -15.45 1.66
CA ALA A 666 10.52 -14.42 0.74
C ALA A 666 9.21 -13.82 1.29
N TYR A 667 9.01 -12.51 1.14
CA TYR A 667 7.74 -11.86 1.45
C TYR A 667 7.03 -11.43 0.17
N THR A 668 5.75 -11.81 0.05
CA THR A 668 4.85 -11.30 -0.98
C THR A 668 3.71 -10.59 -0.28
N GLU A 669 3.65 -9.26 -0.42
CA GLU A 669 2.51 -8.48 0.08
C GLU A 669 1.25 -8.84 -0.73
N SER A 670 0.10 -9.01 -0.07
CA SER A 670 -1.10 -9.56 -0.73
C SER A 670 -2.40 -9.15 -0.07
N LEU A 671 -3.41 -8.87 -0.90
CA LEU A 671 -4.80 -8.62 -0.50
C LEU A 671 -5.67 -9.89 -0.40
N VAL A 672 -5.15 -11.07 -0.76
CA VAL A 672 -5.92 -12.33 -0.76
C VAL A 672 -6.31 -12.72 0.68
N SER A 673 -7.61 -12.69 0.98
CA SER A 673 -8.15 -13.13 2.27
C SER A 673 -8.15 -14.65 2.36
N ILE A 674 -7.83 -15.17 3.55
CA ILE A 674 -7.97 -16.58 3.91
C ILE A 674 -9.21 -16.85 4.76
N VAL A 675 -9.76 -15.82 5.42
CA VAL A 675 -10.99 -15.94 6.22
C VAL A 675 -12.18 -16.12 5.27
N GLY A 676 -12.33 -15.19 4.31
CA GLY A 676 -13.37 -15.18 3.27
C GLY A 676 -14.74 -14.74 3.82
N ASP A 677 -15.36 -13.76 3.17
CA ASP A 677 -16.73 -13.34 3.51
C ASP A 677 -17.76 -14.15 2.71
N GLN A 678 -18.96 -14.34 3.24
CA GLN A 678 -19.92 -15.28 2.65
C GLN A 678 -20.69 -14.68 1.46
N ARG A 679 -20.08 -14.69 0.26
CA ARG A 679 -20.63 -15.36 -0.96
C ARG A 679 -19.86 -15.08 -2.25
N ASP A 680 -19.31 -13.89 -2.44
CA ASP A 680 -19.06 -13.35 -3.79
C ASP A 680 -17.65 -13.59 -4.37
N ASP A 681 -16.67 -14.04 -3.57
CA ASP A 681 -15.28 -14.25 -4.01
C ASP A 681 -15.07 -15.40 -5.03
N GLN A 682 -16.14 -16.09 -5.45
CA GLN A 682 -16.04 -17.40 -6.09
C GLN A 682 -15.45 -17.35 -7.52
N ASN A 683 -15.61 -16.23 -8.22
CA ASN A 683 -15.10 -16.03 -9.58
C ASN A 683 -13.70 -15.39 -9.63
N LEU A 684 -13.13 -14.92 -8.50
CA LEU A 684 -11.94 -14.03 -8.48
C LEU A 684 -10.73 -14.55 -9.27
N LEU A 685 -10.24 -15.74 -8.92
CA LEU A 685 -8.84 -16.10 -9.18
C LEU A 685 -8.61 -16.71 -10.59
N PHE A 686 -9.66 -16.87 -11.40
CA PHE A 686 -9.55 -17.40 -12.77
C PHE A 686 -8.77 -16.48 -13.72
N ASP A 687 -8.77 -15.17 -13.46
CA ASP A 687 -8.10 -14.20 -14.34
C ASP A 687 -6.67 -13.86 -13.87
N ILE A 688 -6.24 -14.32 -12.67
CA ILE A 688 -4.85 -14.14 -12.18
C ILE A 688 -3.83 -14.74 -13.14
N VAL A 689 -4.16 -15.88 -13.74
CA VAL A 689 -3.23 -16.67 -14.56
C VAL A 689 -3.26 -16.24 -16.03
N LYS A 690 -4.38 -15.70 -16.53
CA LYS A 690 -4.52 -15.36 -17.96
C LYS A 690 -3.69 -14.15 -18.40
N GLU A 691 -3.50 -13.15 -17.54
CA GLU A 691 -2.70 -11.96 -17.89
C GLU A 691 -1.19 -12.19 -17.79
N GLY A 692 -0.75 -13.24 -17.08
CA GLY A 692 0.66 -13.65 -17.03
C GLY A 692 1.16 -14.33 -18.32
N ASP A 693 0.24 -14.96 -19.05
CA ASP A 693 0.51 -15.71 -20.29
C ASP A 693 0.36 -14.86 -21.57
N ASP A 694 0.24 -13.51 -21.49
CA ASP A 694 0.21 -12.65 -22.70
C ASP A 694 1.64 -12.32 -23.20
N PRO A 695 2.09 -12.91 -24.34
CA PRO A 695 3.41 -12.63 -24.89
C PRO A 695 3.59 -11.18 -25.38
N ALA A 696 2.51 -10.39 -25.51
CA ALA A 696 2.62 -8.98 -25.85
C ALA A 696 3.33 -8.13 -24.78
N LEU A 697 3.32 -8.58 -23.51
CA LEU A 697 4.00 -7.89 -22.39
C LEU A 697 5.46 -8.31 -22.19
N GLN A 698 5.93 -9.38 -22.86
CA GLN A 698 7.29 -9.91 -22.69
C GLN A 698 8.32 -9.34 -23.68
N GLN A 699 7.93 -8.48 -24.64
CA GLN A 699 8.90 -7.91 -25.58
C GLN A 699 9.77 -6.82 -24.92
N PRO A 700 11.11 -6.97 -24.88
CA PRO A 700 11.99 -5.86 -24.54
C PRO A 700 11.93 -4.81 -25.67
N THR A 701 11.66 -3.55 -25.32
CA THR A 701 11.56 -2.46 -26.30
C THR A 701 12.92 -2.11 -26.91
N SER A 702 13.31 -2.84 -27.95
CA SER A 702 14.54 -2.58 -28.71
C SER A 702 14.32 -1.48 -29.75
N SER A 703 14.71 -0.24 -29.43
CA SER A 703 14.73 0.87 -30.38
C SER A 703 15.83 1.89 -30.06
N SER A 704 16.75 2.06 -31.01
CA SER A 704 17.83 3.07 -31.10
C SER A 704 18.75 3.24 -29.88
#